data_AF-A0A7J6I133-F1
#
_entry.id   AF-A0A7J6I133-F1
#
_cell.length_a   1.000
_cell.length_b   1.000
_cell.length_c   1.000
_cell.angle_alpha   90.00
_cell.angle_beta   90.00
_cell.angle_gamma   90.00
#
_symmetry.space_group_name_H-M   'P 1'
#
loop_
_entity.id
_entity.type
_entity.pdbx_description
1 polymer ?
#
loop_
_entity_poly.entity_id
_entity_poly.type
_entity_poly.pdbx_seq_one_letter_code
_entity_poly.pdbx_strand_id
1 'polypeptide(L)'
;MGSDQLEVIVDLKRPKQEESFCYAVQLLSTNILIKSLQATIELGIFDIIAKAGEGAKLTALEIVAQLPTNNPDAVVMVDRILRMLAGHSVLTCSVVADNQRVYSHNNVSKCFVTHEDGVSLGSLISLLDDKVYSDTLDSRFNKVFNRAMQSMTTMIAKQTIESYKGFENLKQLVDVGGGVENVGGDMFESVPSGDAIFMKCILHDWSDEHCVRILKNCYKAIPENGKVIVMDGLLPMVPEDSYNDKLMTKSDVLMMTQCQGGKERSKQEFQALASGAGFSGIRLECCVSGFWMMGSDQLEVIVDLKRPKQEESFCYALQLLSTNILIKSLQATIELGIFDIIAKAGEGAKLSAAEIVAQLPTNNPDAVMMVDRILRMLAGHSVLTCSVVADNPRVYSHNTVSKCFVTDEDGVSLGSLISLSQLKGAILEGGIPFNRLHGMNYFEYTALDSRFNKVFNRAMQSMTTMLAKQTIESYKGFENLKQLVDVGGGLGVTLKEITSTYPHIKGINFDLPHVVQHAPSYPGVDHVGGDMFESVPSGDAIFMKWILHDWSDEQCVKVLKNCYKAIPENGKVIVMEGLLPMLPEASYGDNIMSKTDVLMMTQNPGGKERSKQEFQALASGAGFSGIRFECCVSGFWIMEFFKIINYVGIRIINNYLITSLLLLYIK
;
A
#
# COMPACT_ATOMS: atom_id res chain seq x y z
N MET A 1 -28.17 -4.28 36.68
CA MET A 1 -28.90 -4.18 35.40
C MET A 1 -28.03 -3.33 34.50
N GLY A 2 -27.49 -3.94 33.44
CA GLY A 2 -26.47 -3.34 32.58
C GLY A 2 -27.00 -2.13 31.83
N SER A 3 -26.19 -1.07 31.78
CA SER A 3 -26.42 0.08 30.91
C SER A 3 -25.86 -0.25 29.53
N ASP A 4 -26.71 -0.78 28.66
CA ASP A 4 -26.45 -0.75 27.22
C ASP A 4 -26.50 0.72 26.78
N GLN A 5 -25.33 1.35 26.68
CA GLN A 5 -25.19 2.61 25.95
C GLN A 5 -25.41 2.30 24.48
N LEU A 6 -26.56 2.72 23.96
CA LEU A 6 -26.79 2.87 22.52
C LEU A 6 -25.83 3.94 22.00
N GLU A 7 -24.61 3.54 21.63
CA GLU A 7 -23.75 4.31 20.73
C GLU A 7 -24.43 4.31 19.36
N VAL A 8 -25.09 5.42 19.01
CA VAL A 8 -25.46 5.70 17.62
C VAL A 8 -24.17 6.08 16.91
N ILE A 9 -23.41 5.08 16.44
CA ILE A 9 -22.40 5.30 15.41
C ILE A 9 -23.18 5.56 14.13
N VAL A 10 -23.33 6.83 13.79
CA VAL A 10 -23.75 7.20 12.45
C VAL A 10 -22.62 6.75 11.54
N ASP A 11 -22.85 5.69 10.76
CA ASP A 11 -21.99 5.25 9.67
C ASP A 11 -22.04 6.33 8.58
N LEU A 12 -21.31 7.42 8.81
CA LEU A 12 -21.14 8.50 7.86
C LEU A 12 -20.34 7.92 6.70
N LYS A 13 -21.01 7.64 5.57
CA LYS A 13 -20.33 7.37 4.30
C LYS A 13 -19.25 8.43 4.11
N ARG A 14 -17.99 8.00 4.09
CA ARG A 14 -16.85 8.92 3.95
C ARG A 14 -16.97 9.67 2.63
N PRO A 15 -16.74 10.99 2.60
CA PRO A 15 -16.64 11.73 1.36
C PRO A 15 -15.58 11.08 0.45
N LYS A 16 -15.84 10.96 -0.86
CA LYS A 16 -14.90 10.37 -1.84
C LYS A 16 -13.49 10.98 -1.79
N GLN A 17 -13.39 12.25 -1.40
CA GLN A 17 -12.12 12.96 -1.25
C GLN A 17 -11.27 12.41 -0.09
N GLU A 18 -11.90 12.03 1.03
CA GLU A 18 -11.20 11.42 2.16
C GLU A 18 -10.71 10.01 1.84
N GLU A 19 -11.52 9.20 1.15
CA GLU A 19 -11.09 7.88 0.68
C GLU A 19 -9.90 7.97 -0.29
N SER A 20 -9.90 9.01 -1.15
CA SER A 20 -8.80 9.25 -2.10
C SER A 20 -7.51 9.67 -1.39
N PHE A 21 -7.61 10.50 -0.34
CA PHE A 21 -6.47 10.85 0.50
C PHE A 21 -5.90 9.62 1.20
N CYS A 22 -6.78 8.82 1.82
CA CYS A 22 -6.40 7.56 2.42
C CYS A 22 -5.63 6.68 1.41
N TYR A 23 -6.21 6.45 0.23
CA TYR A 23 -5.57 5.64 -0.79
C TYR A 23 -4.20 6.20 -1.24
N ALA A 24 -4.07 7.51 -1.40
CA ALA A 24 -2.79 8.16 -1.74
C ALA A 24 -1.70 7.91 -0.68
N VAL A 25 -2.04 8.00 0.61
CA VAL A 25 -1.11 7.68 1.72
C VAL A 25 -0.79 6.18 1.75
N GLN A 26 -1.76 5.31 1.45
CA GLN A 26 -1.53 3.87 1.36
C GLN A 26 -0.50 3.52 0.27
N LEU A 27 -0.54 4.20 -0.88
CA LEU A 27 0.41 4.00 -1.99
C LEU A 27 1.86 4.31 -1.57
N LEU A 28 2.06 5.41 -0.84
CA LEU A 28 3.37 5.84 -0.35
C LEU A 28 3.94 4.90 0.71
N SER A 29 3.08 4.23 1.48
CA SER A 29 3.45 3.27 2.53
C SER A 29 3.47 1.82 2.05
N THR A 30 3.53 1.55 0.74
CA THR A 30 3.42 0.16 0.25
C THR A 30 4.69 -0.69 0.48
N ASN A 31 5.84 -0.06 0.72
CA ASN A 31 7.12 -0.73 1.05
C ASN A 31 7.02 -1.56 2.35
N ILE A 32 6.48 -0.97 3.41
CA ILE A 32 5.30 -1.52 4.11
C ILE A 32 5.01 -3.02 3.98
N LEU A 33 3.94 -3.22 3.22
CA LEU A 33 3.30 -4.48 2.90
C LEU A 33 4.28 -5.51 2.32
N ILE A 34 5.13 -5.12 1.37
CA ILE A 34 6.05 -6.05 0.72
C ILE A 34 7.14 -6.53 1.69
N LYS A 35 7.67 -5.67 2.57
CA LYS A 35 8.66 -6.06 3.59
C LYS A 35 8.05 -6.96 4.65
N SER A 36 6.79 -6.72 5.03
CA SER A 36 6.04 -7.63 5.90
C SER A 36 5.79 -8.98 5.27
N LEU A 37 5.36 -9.01 4.01
CA LEU A 37 5.20 -10.26 3.28
C LEU A 37 6.53 -11.03 3.18
N GLN A 38 7.62 -10.33 2.84
CA GLN A 38 8.96 -10.91 2.81
C GLN A 38 9.37 -11.51 4.15
N ALA A 39 9.19 -10.77 5.25
CA ALA A 39 9.50 -11.28 6.58
C ALA A 39 8.67 -12.52 6.92
N THR A 40 7.37 -12.53 6.60
CA THR A 40 6.49 -13.68 6.85
C THR A 40 6.90 -14.92 6.05
N ILE A 41 7.33 -14.75 4.80
CA ILE A 41 7.87 -15.82 3.95
C ILE A 41 9.18 -16.35 4.53
N GLU A 42 10.14 -15.47 4.81
CA GLU A 42 11.48 -15.84 5.27
C GLU A 42 11.48 -16.49 6.66
N LEU A 43 10.52 -16.12 7.52
CA LEU A 43 10.31 -16.74 8.82
C LEU A 43 9.57 -18.09 8.74
N GLY A 44 9.10 -18.50 7.56
CA GLY A 44 8.33 -19.74 7.39
C GLY A 44 6.97 -19.73 8.08
N ILE A 45 6.39 -18.54 8.33
CA ILE A 45 5.11 -18.43 9.06
C ILE A 45 3.97 -19.07 8.27
N PHE A 46 3.97 -18.92 6.95
CA PHE A 46 3.00 -19.63 6.10
C PHE A 46 3.14 -21.15 6.23
N ASP A 47 4.36 -21.68 6.29
CA ASP A 47 4.59 -23.12 6.46
C ASP A 47 4.14 -23.61 7.84
N ILE A 48 4.30 -22.79 8.88
CA ILE A 48 3.83 -23.07 10.24
C ILE A 48 2.30 -23.22 10.26
N ILE A 49 1.57 -22.28 9.66
CA ILE A 49 0.10 -22.35 9.59
C ILE A 49 -0.35 -23.55 8.75
N ALA A 50 0.31 -23.83 7.62
CA ALA A 50 0.00 -24.97 6.76
C ALA A 50 0.20 -26.32 7.48
N LYS A 51 1.28 -26.48 8.25
CA LYS A 51 1.59 -27.69 9.02
C LYS A 51 0.57 -27.98 10.13
N ALA A 52 -0.13 -26.96 10.62
CA ALA A 52 -1.19 -27.13 11.61
C ALA A 52 -2.48 -27.78 11.03
N GLY A 53 -2.59 -27.88 9.70
CA GLY A 53 -3.69 -28.55 9.00
C GLY A 53 -4.61 -27.59 8.25
N GLU A 54 -5.42 -28.14 7.35
CA GLU A 54 -6.35 -27.34 6.55
C GLU A 54 -7.44 -26.71 7.43
N GLY A 55 -7.62 -25.39 7.30
CA GLY A 55 -8.56 -24.62 8.11
C GLY A 55 -8.07 -24.33 9.53
N ALA A 56 -6.84 -24.70 9.89
CA ALA A 56 -6.25 -24.39 11.19
C ALA A 56 -6.22 -22.87 11.44
N LYS A 57 -6.53 -22.49 12.67
CA LYS A 57 -6.54 -21.11 13.16
C LYS A 57 -5.55 -20.99 14.30
N LEU A 58 -4.49 -20.22 14.11
CA LEU A 58 -3.43 -20.05 15.09
C LEU A 58 -3.37 -18.62 15.60
N THR A 59 -3.14 -18.48 16.90
CA THR A 59 -2.78 -17.21 17.54
C THR A 59 -1.34 -16.82 17.16
N ALA A 60 -1.00 -15.53 17.28
CA ALA A 60 0.38 -15.09 17.10
C ALA A 60 1.35 -15.78 18.08
N LEU A 61 0.89 -16.12 19.28
CA LEU A 61 1.66 -16.84 20.29
C LEU A 61 2.04 -18.25 19.82
N GLU A 62 1.08 -19.01 19.29
CA GLU A 62 1.30 -20.37 18.77
C GLU A 62 2.22 -20.39 17.55
N ILE A 63 2.17 -19.34 16.72
CA ILE A 63 3.09 -19.15 15.60
C ILE A 63 4.51 -18.85 16.10
N VAL A 64 4.66 -17.89 17.01
CA VAL A 64 5.97 -17.48 17.54
C VAL A 64 6.64 -18.57 18.35
N ALA A 65 5.89 -19.43 19.04
CA ALA A 65 6.43 -20.59 19.75
C ALA A 65 7.18 -21.57 18.84
N GLN A 66 6.97 -21.51 17.52
CA GLN A 66 7.65 -22.33 16.52
C GLN A 66 8.77 -21.58 15.78
N LEU A 67 8.98 -20.29 16.06
CA LEU A 67 10.03 -19.49 15.46
C LEU A 67 11.33 -19.56 16.28
N PRO A 68 12.51 -19.56 15.64
CA PRO A 68 13.80 -19.52 16.33
C PRO A 68 14.12 -18.10 16.82
N THR A 69 13.36 -17.59 17.78
CA THR A 69 13.51 -16.22 18.31
C THR A 69 13.59 -16.19 19.83
N ASN A 70 14.42 -15.28 20.35
CA ASN A 70 14.51 -14.94 21.77
C ASN A 70 13.97 -13.54 22.05
N ASN A 71 13.37 -12.88 21.05
CA ASN A 71 12.85 -11.52 21.18
C ASN A 71 11.55 -11.54 22.01
N PRO A 72 11.50 -10.89 23.19
CA PRO A 72 10.31 -10.88 24.04
C PRO A 72 9.10 -10.22 23.37
N ASP A 73 9.34 -9.33 22.40
CA ASP A 73 8.29 -8.61 21.68
C ASP A 73 7.77 -9.37 20.43
N ALA A 74 8.34 -10.54 20.11
CA ALA A 74 8.05 -11.26 18.87
C ALA A 74 6.55 -11.56 18.68
N VAL A 75 5.84 -11.91 19.75
CA VAL A 75 4.38 -12.19 19.70
C VAL A 75 3.61 -10.98 19.24
N VAL A 76 3.90 -9.81 19.81
CA VAL A 76 3.24 -8.55 19.45
C VAL A 76 3.62 -8.15 18.03
N MET A 77 4.89 -8.26 17.66
CA MET A 77 5.36 -7.92 16.31
C MET A 77 4.72 -8.78 15.22
N VAL A 78 4.66 -10.10 15.45
CA VAL A 78 4.03 -11.04 14.52
C VAL A 78 2.52 -10.79 14.43
N ASP A 79 1.82 -10.53 15.54
CA ASP A 79 0.39 -10.18 15.50
C ASP A 79 0.11 -8.94 14.64
N ARG A 80 0.91 -7.86 14.79
CA ARG A 80 0.75 -6.64 13.98
C ARG A 80 0.96 -6.90 12.49
N ILE A 81 1.98 -7.69 12.14
CA ILE A 81 2.27 -8.07 10.76
C ILE A 81 1.12 -8.90 10.17
N LEU A 82 0.68 -9.94 10.88
CA LEU A 82 -0.38 -10.83 10.40
C LEU A 82 -1.72 -10.10 10.26
N ARG A 83 -2.02 -9.17 11.18
CA ARG A 83 -3.20 -8.30 11.09
C ARG A 83 -3.16 -7.39 9.86
N MET A 84 -2.01 -6.76 9.59
CA MET A 84 -1.84 -5.96 8.38
C MET A 84 -1.97 -6.80 7.10
N LEU A 85 -1.37 -7.99 7.07
CA LEU A 85 -1.51 -8.93 5.95
C LEU A 85 -2.95 -9.40 5.76
N ALA A 86 -3.69 -9.64 6.84
CA ALA A 86 -5.11 -9.98 6.79
C ALA A 86 -5.98 -8.83 6.27
N GLY A 87 -5.71 -7.58 6.64
CA GLY A 87 -6.38 -6.39 6.07
C GLY A 87 -6.16 -6.24 4.56
N HIS A 88 -5.01 -6.70 4.08
CA HIS A 88 -4.70 -6.81 2.65
C HIS A 88 -5.13 -8.15 2.04
N SER A 89 -6.03 -8.90 2.68
CA SER A 89 -6.57 -10.17 2.17
C SER A 89 -5.51 -11.25 1.84
N VAL A 90 -4.32 -11.19 2.46
CA VAL A 90 -3.27 -12.22 2.31
C VAL A 90 -3.55 -13.41 3.22
N LEU A 91 -4.13 -13.15 4.40
CA LEU A 91 -4.55 -14.15 5.38
C LEU A 91 -6.01 -13.88 5.78
N THR A 92 -6.63 -14.85 6.44
CA THR A 92 -7.90 -14.61 7.16
C THR A 92 -7.61 -14.37 8.63
N CYS A 93 -8.30 -13.40 9.23
CA CYS A 93 -8.25 -13.10 10.65
C CYS A 93 -9.66 -13.26 11.25
N SER A 94 -9.76 -13.92 12.38
CA SER A 94 -11.00 -14.02 13.17
C SER A 94 -10.68 -13.87 14.65
N VAL A 95 -11.70 -13.57 15.46
CA VAL A 95 -11.57 -13.49 16.92
C VAL A 95 -12.18 -14.76 17.53
N VAL A 96 -11.49 -15.36 18.49
CA VAL A 96 -11.99 -16.48 19.33
C VAL A 96 -12.37 -15.95 20.71
N ALA A 97 -12.77 -16.83 21.64
CA ALA A 97 -13.07 -16.42 23.02
C ALA A 97 -11.93 -15.56 23.62
N ASP A 98 -12.28 -14.64 24.52
CA ASP A 98 -11.36 -13.71 25.18
C ASP A 98 -10.73 -12.61 24.29
N ASN A 99 -11.39 -12.25 23.19
CA ASN A 99 -10.95 -11.20 22.24
C ASN A 99 -9.58 -11.47 21.60
N GLN A 100 -9.16 -12.74 21.52
CA GLN A 100 -7.89 -13.11 20.92
C GLN A 100 -8.02 -13.30 19.40
N ARG A 101 -7.12 -12.68 18.64
CA ARG A 101 -7.02 -12.87 17.18
C ARG A 101 -6.37 -14.22 16.85
N VAL A 102 -6.95 -14.89 15.86
CA VAL A 102 -6.39 -16.07 15.22
C VAL A 102 -6.33 -15.88 13.71
N TYR A 103 -5.30 -16.46 13.11
CA TYR A 103 -4.96 -16.34 11.70
C TYR A 103 -5.04 -17.69 11.02
N SER A 104 -5.56 -17.71 9.80
CA SER A 104 -5.65 -18.91 8.98
C SER A 104 -5.33 -18.62 7.52
N HIS A 105 -5.02 -19.67 6.78
CA HIS A 105 -4.77 -19.56 5.35
C HIS A 105 -6.01 -19.15 4.56
N ASN A 106 -5.76 -18.49 3.44
CA ASN A 106 -6.69 -18.32 2.34
C ASN A 106 -5.99 -18.72 1.02
N ASN A 107 -6.64 -18.54 -0.12
CA ASN A 107 -6.06 -18.92 -1.42
C ASN A 107 -4.79 -18.13 -1.79
N VAL A 108 -4.62 -16.91 -1.28
CA VAL A 108 -3.44 -16.05 -1.55
C VAL A 108 -2.25 -16.54 -0.75
N SER A 109 -2.39 -16.68 0.58
CA SER A 109 -1.29 -17.16 1.45
C SER A 109 -0.85 -18.57 1.12
N LYS A 110 -1.75 -19.43 0.63
CA LYS A 110 -1.41 -20.78 0.15
C LYS A 110 -0.38 -20.75 -1.00
N CYS A 111 -0.32 -19.68 -1.80
CA CYS A 111 0.68 -19.56 -2.88
C CYS A 111 2.11 -19.32 -2.38
N PHE A 112 2.27 -18.95 -1.10
CA PHE A 112 3.58 -18.72 -0.47
C PHE A 112 4.06 -19.88 0.40
N VAL A 113 3.25 -20.93 0.59
CA VAL A 113 3.63 -22.14 1.32
C VAL A 113 4.65 -22.92 0.49
N THR A 114 5.71 -23.40 1.14
CA THR A 114 6.75 -24.21 0.52
C THR A 114 6.28 -25.66 0.43
N HIS A 115 6.10 -26.16 -0.79
CA HIS A 115 5.78 -27.56 -1.04
C HIS A 115 6.98 -28.48 -0.73
N GLU A 116 6.74 -29.79 -0.62
CA GLU A 116 7.79 -30.78 -0.33
C GLU A 116 8.93 -30.78 -1.36
N ASP A 117 8.63 -30.42 -2.61
CA ASP A 117 9.58 -30.25 -3.71
C ASP A 117 10.30 -28.89 -3.72
N GLY A 118 10.02 -28.03 -2.73
CA GLY A 118 10.60 -26.69 -2.58
C GLY A 118 9.92 -25.59 -3.38
N VAL A 119 8.81 -25.88 -4.07
CA VAL A 119 8.07 -24.91 -4.88
C VAL A 119 7.30 -23.93 -4.00
N SER A 120 7.42 -22.63 -4.27
CA SER A 120 6.65 -21.54 -3.64
C SER A 120 6.83 -20.22 -4.41
N LEU A 121 5.82 -19.34 -4.42
CA LEU A 121 5.97 -17.97 -4.94
C LEU A 121 6.95 -17.15 -4.08
N GLY A 122 7.26 -17.58 -2.85
CA GLY A 122 8.24 -16.90 -2.00
C GLY A 122 9.63 -16.79 -2.61
N SER A 123 10.00 -17.73 -3.50
CA SER A 123 11.28 -17.68 -4.23
C SER A 123 11.43 -16.46 -5.16
N LEU A 124 10.32 -15.90 -5.67
CA LEU A 124 10.32 -14.74 -6.56
C LEU A 124 10.66 -13.43 -5.84
N ILE A 125 10.38 -13.32 -4.53
CA ILE A 125 10.61 -12.07 -3.79
C ILE A 125 12.09 -11.70 -3.77
N SER A 126 12.97 -12.69 -3.77
CA SER A 126 14.43 -12.49 -3.81
C SER A 126 14.93 -11.95 -5.15
N LEU A 127 14.21 -12.18 -6.26
CA LEU A 127 14.56 -11.62 -7.57
C LEU A 127 14.19 -10.14 -7.72
N LEU A 128 13.25 -9.67 -6.89
CA LEU A 128 12.72 -8.31 -6.93
C LEU A 128 13.32 -7.42 -5.84
N ASP A 129 14.28 -7.94 -5.05
CA ASP A 129 15.06 -7.19 -4.07
C ASP A 129 16.25 -6.51 -4.76
N ASP A 130 16.35 -5.19 -4.62
CA ASP A 130 17.42 -4.36 -5.20
C ASP A 130 18.83 -4.82 -4.79
N LYS A 131 18.97 -5.49 -3.63
CA LYS A 131 20.27 -5.99 -3.14
C LYS A 131 20.86 -7.13 -3.97
N VAL A 132 20.03 -7.88 -4.70
CA VAL A 132 20.50 -9.01 -5.52
C VAL A 132 21.15 -8.52 -6.82
N TYR A 133 20.84 -7.31 -7.28
CA TYR A 133 21.46 -6.70 -8.47
C TYR A 133 22.74 -5.92 -8.16
N SER A 134 22.97 -5.50 -6.91
CA SER A 134 24.14 -4.70 -6.53
C SER A 134 25.42 -5.52 -6.32
N ASP A 135 25.28 -6.81 -6.00
CA ASP A 135 26.41 -7.73 -5.92
C ASP A 135 26.64 -8.34 -7.30
N THR A 136 27.81 -8.09 -7.90
CA THR A 136 28.29 -8.61 -9.19
C THR A 136 27.62 -9.93 -9.61
N LEU A 137 27.00 -9.97 -10.80
CA LEU A 137 26.41 -11.12 -11.50
C LEU A 137 27.13 -12.45 -11.20
N ASP A 138 26.80 -13.06 -10.06
CA ASP A 138 27.41 -14.27 -9.54
C ASP A 138 26.52 -15.46 -9.93
N SER A 139 27.09 -16.66 -9.94
CA SER A 139 26.40 -17.95 -9.98
C SER A 139 25.17 -18.03 -9.03
N ARG A 140 25.14 -17.21 -7.98
CA ARG A 140 24.00 -17.02 -7.08
C ARG A 140 22.77 -16.42 -7.78
N PHE A 141 22.91 -15.42 -8.65
CA PHE A 141 21.79 -14.83 -9.39
C PHE A 141 21.10 -15.88 -10.27
N ASN A 142 21.87 -16.59 -11.10
CA ASN A 142 21.33 -17.64 -11.98
C ASN A 142 20.61 -18.74 -11.19
N LYS A 143 21.15 -19.14 -10.03
CA LYS A 143 20.49 -20.13 -9.17
C LYS A 143 19.16 -19.62 -8.60
N VAL A 144 19.11 -18.37 -8.13
CA VAL A 144 17.89 -17.75 -7.61
C VAL A 144 16.86 -17.57 -8.73
N PHE A 145 17.30 -17.08 -9.90
CA PHE A 145 16.48 -16.90 -11.09
C PHE A 145 15.85 -18.21 -11.56
N ASN A 146 16.67 -19.23 -11.80
CA ASN A 146 16.18 -20.52 -12.27
C ASN A 146 15.22 -21.17 -11.27
N ARG A 147 15.50 -21.09 -9.96
CA ARG A 147 14.60 -21.62 -8.92
C ARG A 147 13.24 -20.91 -8.93
N ALA A 148 13.22 -19.60 -9.09
CA ALA A 148 11.98 -18.84 -9.07
C ALA A 148 11.15 -19.11 -10.34
N MET A 149 11.79 -19.15 -11.52
CA MET A 149 11.14 -19.51 -12.78
C MET A 149 10.60 -20.94 -12.77
N GLN A 150 11.36 -21.88 -12.18
CA GLN A 150 10.90 -23.26 -11.98
C GLN A 150 9.69 -23.30 -11.05
N SER A 151 9.73 -22.61 -9.92
CA SER A 151 8.61 -22.58 -8.96
C SER A 151 7.34 -22.03 -9.60
N MET A 152 7.44 -20.90 -10.29
CA MET A 152 6.31 -20.28 -11.01
C MET A 152 5.75 -21.23 -12.06
N THR A 153 6.63 -21.87 -12.84
CA THR A 153 6.24 -22.85 -13.85
C THR A 153 5.49 -24.03 -13.24
N THR A 154 6.00 -24.63 -12.16
CA THR A 154 5.36 -25.79 -11.53
C THR A 154 3.97 -25.45 -11.00
N MET A 155 3.79 -24.27 -10.39
CA MET A 155 2.49 -23.86 -9.84
C MET A 155 1.41 -23.69 -10.92
N ILE A 156 1.77 -23.17 -12.10
CA ILE A 156 0.81 -22.95 -13.19
C ILE A 156 0.70 -24.17 -14.13
N ALA A 157 1.67 -25.08 -14.13
CA ALA A 157 1.74 -26.18 -15.09
C ALA A 157 0.51 -27.09 -15.03
N LYS A 158 0.12 -27.54 -13.83
CA LYS A 158 -1.06 -28.41 -13.65
C LYS A 158 -2.32 -27.74 -14.22
N GLN A 159 -2.55 -26.48 -13.85
CA GLN A 159 -3.70 -25.72 -14.32
C GLN A 159 -3.66 -25.48 -15.82
N THR A 160 -2.47 -25.25 -16.38
CA THR A 160 -2.27 -25.05 -17.82
C THR A 160 -2.64 -26.34 -18.56
N ILE A 161 -2.21 -27.50 -18.10
CA ILE A 161 -2.52 -28.81 -18.71
C ILE A 161 -4.03 -29.11 -18.61
N GLU A 162 -4.66 -28.82 -17.47
CA GLU A 162 -6.08 -29.05 -17.26
C GLU A 162 -6.96 -28.12 -18.13
N SER A 163 -6.54 -26.86 -18.30
CA SER A 163 -7.32 -25.81 -18.97
C SER A 163 -7.04 -25.71 -20.47
N TYR A 164 -5.86 -26.11 -20.94
CA TYR A 164 -5.47 -26.00 -22.34
C TYR A 164 -5.38 -27.38 -23.00
N LYS A 165 -6.38 -27.68 -23.84
CA LYS A 165 -6.51 -28.94 -24.56
C LYS A 165 -5.59 -29.07 -25.77
N GLY A 166 -4.90 -28.01 -26.17
CA GLY A 166 -4.01 -28.03 -27.32
C GLY A 166 -2.77 -28.91 -27.16
N PHE A 167 -2.48 -29.44 -25.97
CA PHE A 167 -1.43 -30.44 -25.79
C PHE A 167 -1.85 -31.88 -26.11
N GLU A 168 -3.16 -32.14 -26.24
CA GLU A 168 -3.66 -33.48 -26.53
C GLU A 168 -3.25 -33.94 -27.94
N ASN A 169 -2.94 -35.23 -28.08
CA ASN A 169 -2.54 -35.88 -29.34
C ASN A 169 -1.22 -35.40 -29.97
N LEU A 170 -0.40 -34.64 -29.26
CA LEU A 170 0.97 -34.32 -29.68
C LEU A 170 1.89 -35.53 -29.44
N LYS A 171 2.72 -35.88 -30.42
CA LYS A 171 3.79 -36.89 -30.27
C LYS A 171 5.09 -36.24 -29.83
N GLN A 172 5.36 -35.02 -30.29
CA GLN A 172 6.54 -34.24 -29.93
C GLN A 172 6.21 -32.77 -29.69
N LEU A 173 6.54 -32.29 -28.48
CA LEU A 173 6.43 -30.88 -28.09
C LEU A 173 7.84 -30.32 -27.90
N VAL A 174 8.12 -29.20 -28.55
CA VAL A 174 9.37 -28.44 -28.37
C VAL A 174 9.09 -27.26 -27.45
N ASP A 175 9.63 -27.27 -26.24
CA ASP A 175 9.56 -26.14 -25.30
C ASP A 175 10.77 -25.22 -25.51
N VAL A 176 10.52 -23.97 -25.87
CA VAL A 176 11.56 -22.96 -26.14
C VAL A 176 11.78 -22.17 -24.86
N GLY A 177 12.95 -22.37 -24.25
CA GLY A 177 13.33 -21.75 -22.98
C GLY A 177 13.01 -22.59 -21.74
N GLY A 178 12.44 -23.79 -21.90
CA GLY A 178 12.19 -24.78 -20.83
C GLY A 178 12.36 -26.21 -21.33
N GLY A 179 12.48 -27.21 -20.43
CA GLY A 179 12.52 -28.62 -20.82
C GLY A 179 13.25 -29.57 -19.86
N VAL A 180 13.02 -30.88 -20.06
CA VAL A 180 13.61 -31.99 -19.27
C VAL A 180 14.80 -32.64 -20.00
N GLU A 181 14.81 -32.57 -21.33
CA GLU A 181 15.94 -32.95 -22.20
C GLU A 181 16.54 -31.68 -22.81
N ASN A 182 17.79 -31.37 -22.44
CA ASN A 182 18.44 -30.14 -22.87
C ASN A 182 18.99 -30.27 -24.29
N VAL A 183 18.23 -29.82 -25.29
CA VAL A 183 18.75 -29.54 -26.63
C VAL A 183 19.30 -28.12 -26.64
N GLY A 184 20.63 -27.97 -26.57
CA GLY A 184 21.27 -26.66 -26.67
C GLY A 184 21.06 -26.04 -28.04
N GLY A 185 20.79 -24.74 -28.10
CA GLY A 185 20.58 -24.00 -29.35
C GLY A 185 20.32 -22.52 -29.12
N ASP A 186 20.25 -21.78 -30.23
CA ASP A 186 19.87 -20.35 -30.25
C ASP A 186 18.59 -20.19 -31.08
N MET A 187 17.51 -19.77 -30.43
CA MET A 187 16.20 -19.54 -31.05
C MET A 187 16.20 -18.46 -32.14
N PHE A 188 17.18 -17.55 -32.13
CA PHE A 188 17.38 -16.56 -33.19
C PHE A 188 17.98 -17.16 -34.47
N GLU A 189 18.61 -18.32 -34.36
CA GLU A 189 19.21 -19.05 -35.47
C GLU A 189 18.31 -20.19 -35.96
N SER A 190 17.84 -21.06 -35.05
CA SER A 190 16.95 -22.18 -35.39
C SER A 190 16.17 -22.69 -34.19
N VAL A 191 15.01 -23.32 -34.45
CA VAL A 191 14.22 -24.02 -33.44
C VAL A 191 14.06 -25.48 -33.88
N PRO A 192 14.19 -26.47 -32.98
CA PRO A 192 13.93 -27.87 -33.31
C PRO A 192 12.52 -28.08 -33.86
N SER A 193 12.36 -29.06 -34.76
CA SER A 193 11.06 -29.44 -35.30
C SER A 193 10.29 -30.32 -34.32
N GLY A 194 8.96 -30.16 -34.28
CA GLY A 194 8.04 -30.96 -33.50
C GLY A 194 6.59 -30.70 -33.94
N ASP A 195 5.65 -31.50 -33.45
CA ASP A 195 4.22 -31.32 -33.76
C ASP A 195 3.69 -29.97 -33.24
N ALA A 196 4.25 -29.51 -32.12
CA ALA A 196 4.04 -28.16 -31.64
C ALA A 196 5.31 -27.56 -31.02
N ILE A 197 5.41 -26.25 -31.10
CA ILE A 197 6.43 -25.44 -30.41
C ILE A 197 5.73 -24.61 -29.35
N PHE A 198 6.17 -24.70 -28.10
CA PHE A 198 5.66 -23.96 -26.96
C PHE A 198 6.65 -22.90 -26.53
N MET A 199 6.17 -21.66 -26.36
CA MET A 199 6.92 -20.53 -25.83
C MET A 199 6.16 -19.96 -24.63
N LYS A 200 6.77 -19.99 -23.45
CA LYS A 200 6.16 -19.47 -22.22
C LYS A 200 6.95 -18.28 -21.69
N CYS A 201 6.33 -17.11 -21.70
CA CYS A 201 6.92 -15.84 -21.25
C CYS A 201 8.27 -15.61 -21.92
N ILE A 202 8.31 -15.75 -23.25
CA ILE A 202 9.52 -15.56 -24.06
C ILE A 202 9.40 -14.29 -24.88
N LEU A 203 8.27 -14.07 -25.55
CA LEU A 203 8.17 -12.94 -26.48
C LEU A 203 8.20 -11.60 -25.74
N HIS A 204 7.71 -11.53 -24.50
CA HIS A 204 7.75 -10.31 -23.71
C HIS A 204 9.16 -9.78 -23.40
N ASP A 205 10.20 -10.62 -23.42
CA ASP A 205 11.59 -10.23 -23.17
C ASP A 205 12.22 -9.47 -24.32
N TRP A 206 11.61 -9.50 -25.51
CA TRP A 206 12.26 -9.08 -26.75
C TRP A 206 11.48 -7.99 -27.48
N SER A 207 12.19 -7.23 -28.32
CA SER A 207 11.58 -6.26 -29.23
C SER A 207 10.76 -6.95 -30.32
N ASP A 208 9.88 -6.19 -30.99
CA ASP A 208 9.01 -6.74 -32.05
C ASP A 208 9.81 -7.35 -33.21
N GLU A 209 10.94 -6.75 -33.58
CA GLU A 209 11.85 -7.30 -34.60
C GLU A 209 12.39 -8.68 -34.21
N HIS A 210 12.86 -8.81 -32.96
CA HIS A 210 13.36 -10.06 -32.42
C HIS A 210 12.26 -11.12 -32.30
N CYS A 211 11.06 -10.73 -31.83
CA CYS A 211 9.92 -11.64 -31.78
C CYS A 211 9.51 -12.15 -33.16
N VAL A 212 9.47 -11.28 -34.18
CA VAL A 212 9.20 -11.70 -35.57
C VAL A 212 10.28 -12.68 -36.04
N ARG A 213 11.56 -12.44 -35.71
CA ARG A 213 12.65 -13.36 -36.06
C ARG A 213 12.48 -14.74 -35.40
N ILE A 214 12.18 -14.79 -34.09
CA ILE A 214 11.91 -16.04 -33.36
C ILE A 214 10.74 -16.77 -33.99
N LEU A 215 9.61 -16.09 -34.19
CA LEU A 215 8.40 -16.66 -34.78
C LEU A 215 8.62 -17.18 -36.20
N LYS A 216 9.45 -16.52 -37.02
CA LYS A 216 9.83 -17.03 -38.35
C LYS A 216 10.59 -18.35 -38.27
N ASN A 217 11.47 -18.50 -37.28
CA ASN A 217 12.19 -19.75 -37.08
C ASN A 217 11.26 -20.86 -36.59
N CYS A 218 10.32 -20.55 -35.70
CA CYS A 218 9.27 -21.48 -35.31
C CYS A 218 8.40 -21.89 -36.51
N TYR A 219 7.98 -20.94 -37.36
CA TYR A 219 7.19 -21.20 -38.56
C TYR A 219 7.89 -22.16 -39.53
N LYS A 220 9.21 -22.03 -39.70
CA LYS A 220 10.02 -22.95 -40.53
C LYS A 220 10.19 -24.34 -39.91
N ALA A 221 10.11 -24.44 -38.58
CA ALA A 221 10.38 -25.66 -37.84
C ALA A 221 9.13 -26.55 -37.67
N ILE A 222 7.92 -25.98 -37.74
CA ILE A 222 6.68 -26.75 -37.66
C ILE A 222 6.36 -27.46 -38.99
N PRO A 223 5.80 -28.68 -38.95
CA PRO A 223 5.24 -29.33 -40.13
C PRO A 223 3.96 -28.61 -40.61
N GLU A 224 3.42 -29.00 -41.77
CA GLU A 224 2.24 -28.37 -42.39
C GLU A 224 1.00 -28.33 -41.47
N ASN A 225 0.84 -29.34 -40.60
CA ASN A 225 -0.23 -29.40 -39.57
C ASN A 225 0.27 -29.08 -38.16
N GLY A 226 1.48 -28.56 -38.02
CA GLY A 226 2.06 -28.18 -36.74
C GLY A 226 1.54 -26.85 -36.25
N LYS A 227 1.81 -26.53 -34.99
CA LYS A 227 1.35 -25.27 -34.38
C LYS A 227 2.37 -24.65 -33.45
N VAL A 228 2.29 -23.32 -33.32
CA VAL A 228 3.03 -22.57 -32.31
C VAL A 228 2.06 -22.16 -31.21
N ILE A 229 2.43 -22.45 -29.97
CA ILE A 229 1.67 -22.15 -28.76
C ILE A 229 2.47 -21.12 -27.97
N VAL A 230 1.88 -19.95 -27.71
CA VAL A 230 2.49 -18.88 -26.92
C VAL A 230 1.69 -18.68 -25.65
N MET A 231 2.35 -18.78 -24.50
CA MET A 231 1.80 -18.41 -23.19
C MET A 231 2.47 -17.11 -22.75
N ASP A 232 1.79 -15.97 -22.89
CA ASP A 232 2.37 -14.67 -22.57
C ASP A 232 1.34 -13.71 -21.95
N GLY A 233 1.82 -12.60 -21.41
CA GLY A 233 0.95 -11.55 -20.90
C GLY A 233 0.18 -10.86 -22.03
N LEU A 234 -1.10 -10.52 -21.78
CA LEU A 234 -1.91 -9.75 -22.73
C LEU A 234 -2.26 -8.40 -22.10
N LEU A 235 -1.74 -7.35 -22.70
CA LEU A 235 -1.88 -6.00 -22.18
C LEU A 235 -3.20 -5.37 -22.63
N PRO A 236 -4.02 -4.82 -21.71
CA PRO A 236 -5.25 -4.15 -22.07
C PRO A 236 -4.96 -2.80 -22.73
N MET A 237 -5.81 -2.40 -23.69
CA MET A 237 -5.71 -1.09 -24.34
C MET A 237 -6.04 0.05 -23.37
N VAL A 238 -7.05 -0.14 -22.54
CA VAL A 238 -7.42 0.71 -21.40
C VAL A 238 -7.43 -0.20 -20.18
N PRO A 239 -6.58 0.05 -19.17
CA PRO A 239 -6.52 -0.81 -17.99
C PRO A 239 -7.77 -0.65 -17.14
N GLU A 240 -8.37 -1.76 -16.72
CA GLU A 240 -9.47 -1.79 -15.76
C GLU A 240 -8.97 -2.05 -14.34
N ASP A 241 -9.82 -1.81 -13.34
CA ASP A 241 -9.52 -2.09 -11.94
C ASP A 241 -9.65 -3.60 -11.64
N SER A 242 -8.75 -4.40 -12.21
CA SER A 242 -8.69 -5.86 -12.03
C SER A 242 -7.28 -6.30 -11.59
N TYR A 243 -7.19 -7.41 -10.84
CA TYR A 243 -5.88 -7.95 -10.42
C TYR A 243 -4.99 -8.29 -11.61
N ASN A 244 -5.58 -8.78 -12.70
CA ASN A 244 -4.85 -9.15 -13.90
C ASN A 244 -4.31 -7.94 -14.65
N ASP A 245 -5.14 -6.91 -14.86
CA ASP A 245 -4.72 -5.70 -15.58
C ASP A 245 -3.63 -4.96 -14.82
N LYS A 246 -3.74 -4.93 -13.48
CA LYS A 246 -2.68 -4.39 -12.61
C LYS A 246 -1.41 -5.23 -12.67
N LEU A 247 -1.50 -6.56 -12.76
CA LEU A 247 -0.34 -7.43 -12.95
C LEU A 247 0.32 -7.18 -14.31
N MET A 248 -0.45 -7.22 -15.41
CA MET A 248 0.07 -7.03 -16.77
C MET A 248 0.71 -5.65 -16.96
N THR A 249 0.10 -4.59 -16.43
CA THR A 249 0.70 -3.24 -16.51
C THR A 249 1.97 -3.09 -15.67
N LYS A 250 2.07 -3.78 -14.52
CA LYS A 250 3.32 -3.85 -13.75
C LYS A 250 4.40 -4.66 -14.47
N SER A 251 4.05 -5.82 -15.04
CA SER A 251 4.95 -6.65 -15.83
C SER A 251 5.48 -5.86 -17.04
N ASP A 252 4.63 -5.07 -17.68
CA ASP A 252 5.06 -4.21 -18.78
C ASP A 252 6.14 -3.20 -18.34
N VAL A 253 5.92 -2.48 -17.24
CA VAL A 253 6.95 -1.58 -16.69
C VAL A 253 8.19 -2.35 -16.26
N LEU A 254 8.06 -3.59 -15.74
CA LEU A 254 9.19 -4.43 -15.39
C LEU A 254 10.05 -4.76 -16.62
N MET A 255 9.43 -5.25 -17.68
CA MET A 255 10.11 -5.61 -18.93
C MET A 255 10.83 -4.42 -19.55
N MET A 256 10.23 -3.21 -19.46
CA MET A 256 10.89 -1.96 -19.86
C MET A 256 12.24 -1.74 -19.17
N THR A 257 12.34 -2.13 -17.89
CA THR A 257 13.50 -1.83 -17.05
C THR A 257 14.55 -2.94 -17.07
N GLN A 258 14.15 -4.18 -17.36
CA GLN A 258 15.02 -5.37 -17.27
C GLN A 258 15.48 -5.88 -18.64
N CYS A 259 14.64 -5.74 -19.67
CA CYS A 259 14.87 -6.36 -20.97
C CYS A 259 14.93 -5.28 -22.05
N GLN A 260 16.05 -5.21 -22.79
CA GLN A 260 16.22 -4.19 -23.83
C GLN A 260 15.20 -4.41 -24.97
N GLY A 261 14.19 -3.53 -25.04
CA GLY A 261 13.09 -3.63 -25.99
C GLY A 261 11.95 -4.56 -25.57
N GLY A 262 12.02 -5.15 -24.37
CA GLY A 262 10.98 -6.00 -23.81
C GLY A 262 9.70 -5.21 -23.47
N LYS A 263 8.56 -5.84 -23.73
CA LYS A 263 7.23 -5.28 -23.45
C LYS A 263 6.15 -6.35 -23.40
N GLU A 264 5.13 -6.07 -22.61
CA GLU A 264 3.85 -6.77 -22.74
C GLU A 264 3.08 -6.20 -23.94
N ARG A 265 2.29 -7.04 -24.61
CA ARG A 265 1.68 -6.68 -25.90
C ARG A 265 0.17 -6.78 -25.86
N SER A 266 -0.46 -5.88 -26.61
CA SER A 266 -1.88 -5.99 -26.94
C SER A 266 -2.14 -7.12 -27.93
N LYS A 267 -3.42 -7.51 -28.06
CA LYS A 267 -3.85 -8.50 -29.05
C LYS A 267 -3.46 -8.07 -30.47
N GLN A 268 -3.62 -6.80 -30.81
CA GLN A 268 -3.28 -6.26 -32.13
C GLN A 268 -1.78 -6.35 -32.42
N GLU A 269 -0.94 -6.11 -31.42
CA GLU A 269 0.51 -6.25 -31.56
C GLU A 269 0.91 -7.71 -31.79
N PHE A 270 0.34 -8.66 -31.05
CA PHE A 270 0.59 -10.08 -31.32
C PHE A 270 0.09 -10.51 -32.71
N GLN A 271 -1.03 -9.99 -33.20
CA GLN A 271 -1.50 -10.21 -34.57
C GLN A 271 -0.48 -9.69 -35.60
N ALA A 272 0.11 -8.51 -35.36
CA ALA A 272 1.13 -7.94 -36.22
C ALA A 272 2.42 -8.79 -36.22
N LEU A 273 2.86 -9.29 -35.05
CA LEU A 273 4.01 -10.19 -34.94
C LEU A 273 3.80 -11.48 -35.75
N ALA A 274 2.64 -12.12 -35.56
CA ALA A 274 2.29 -13.35 -36.25
C ALA A 274 2.25 -13.14 -37.77
N SER A 275 1.60 -12.06 -38.23
CA SER A 275 1.54 -11.69 -39.65
C SER A 275 2.94 -11.43 -40.23
N GLY A 276 3.78 -10.69 -39.50
CA GLY A 276 5.16 -10.40 -39.89
C GLY A 276 6.05 -11.66 -39.99
N ALA A 277 5.68 -12.73 -39.29
CA ALA A 277 6.36 -14.02 -39.33
C ALA A 277 5.80 -15.03 -40.35
N GLY A 278 4.69 -14.70 -41.03
CA GLY A 278 4.07 -15.55 -42.05
C GLY A 278 2.87 -16.39 -41.58
N PHE A 279 2.42 -16.20 -40.34
CA PHE A 279 1.19 -16.81 -39.86
C PHE A 279 -0.03 -16.03 -40.36
N SER A 280 -1.15 -16.72 -40.56
CA SER A 280 -2.43 -16.11 -40.98
C SER A 280 -3.11 -15.30 -39.87
N GLY A 281 -2.78 -15.55 -38.60
CA GLY A 281 -3.40 -14.90 -37.45
C GLY A 281 -2.98 -15.52 -36.11
N ILE A 282 -3.59 -15.02 -35.04
CA ILE A 282 -3.48 -15.58 -33.69
C ILE A 282 -4.87 -15.89 -33.13
N ARG A 283 -4.95 -16.99 -32.38
CA ARG A 283 -6.15 -17.47 -31.70
C ARG A 283 -5.91 -17.46 -30.18
N LEU A 284 -6.73 -16.72 -29.43
CA LEU A 284 -6.72 -16.75 -27.96
C LEU A 284 -7.59 -17.92 -27.47
N GLU A 285 -7.03 -18.79 -26.64
CA GLU A 285 -7.67 -20.06 -26.25
C GLU A 285 -8.18 -20.01 -24.81
N CYS A 286 -7.29 -19.75 -23.86
CA CYS A 286 -7.65 -19.59 -22.45
C CYS A 286 -6.68 -18.64 -21.74
N CYS A 287 -7.11 -18.13 -20.59
CA CYS A 287 -6.27 -17.36 -19.68
C CYS A 287 -6.01 -18.23 -18.45
N VAL A 288 -4.75 -18.52 -18.13
CA VAL A 288 -4.35 -19.33 -16.98
C VAL A 288 -3.52 -18.45 -16.06
N SER A 289 -4.04 -18.20 -14.85
CA SER A 289 -3.30 -17.44 -13.82
C SER A 289 -2.82 -16.06 -14.32
N GLY A 290 -3.61 -15.43 -15.19
CA GLY A 290 -3.35 -14.10 -15.77
C GLY A 290 -2.58 -14.10 -17.10
N PHE A 291 -2.05 -15.24 -17.53
CA PHE A 291 -1.32 -15.39 -18.80
C PHE A 291 -2.21 -16.01 -19.86
N TRP A 292 -2.15 -15.49 -21.08
CA TRP A 292 -2.98 -15.96 -22.20
C TRP A 292 -2.27 -17.01 -23.03
N MET A 293 -2.97 -18.09 -23.34
CA MET A 293 -2.57 -19.12 -24.30
C MET A 293 -3.03 -18.72 -25.71
N MET A 294 -2.08 -18.62 -26.64
CA MET A 294 -2.28 -18.26 -28.04
C MET A 294 -1.83 -19.38 -28.98
N GLY A 295 -2.68 -19.77 -29.93
CA GLY A 295 -2.36 -20.74 -31.00
C GLY A 295 -2.44 -20.13 -32.41
N SER A 296 -1.84 -20.77 -33.41
CA SER A 296 -2.01 -20.44 -34.85
C SER A 296 -3.23 -21.17 -35.46
N ASP A 297 -4.00 -20.53 -36.35
CA ASP A 297 -5.26 -21.06 -36.94
C ASP A 297 -5.05 -22.33 -37.79
N GLN A 298 -5.82 -23.41 -37.59
CA GLN A 298 -7.26 -23.51 -37.91
C GLN A 298 -8.21 -23.58 -36.68
N LEU A 299 -8.98 -22.49 -36.41
CA LEU A 299 -10.33 -22.29 -35.74
C LEU A 299 -10.71 -23.11 -34.46
N GLU A 300 -11.41 -22.64 -33.40
CA GLU A 300 -12.47 -21.63 -33.20
C GLU A 300 -12.59 -21.17 -31.70
N VAL A 301 -13.29 -20.07 -31.41
CA VAL A 301 -13.39 -19.35 -30.10
C VAL A 301 -14.39 -19.97 -29.11
N ILE A 302 -14.05 -20.13 -27.82
CA ILE A 302 -14.99 -19.87 -26.71
C ILE A 302 -14.28 -19.20 -25.54
N VAL A 303 -14.68 -17.94 -25.31
CA VAL A 303 -14.46 -17.18 -24.08
C VAL A 303 -15.47 -17.68 -23.04
N ASP A 304 -15.01 -18.30 -21.95
CA ASP A 304 -15.83 -18.41 -20.73
C ASP A 304 -15.20 -17.55 -19.62
N LEU A 305 -15.84 -16.40 -19.39
CA LEU A 305 -15.48 -15.34 -18.46
C LEU A 305 -15.93 -15.67 -17.03
N LYS A 306 -15.57 -16.86 -16.53
CA LYS A 306 -15.61 -17.15 -15.10
C LYS A 306 -14.25 -17.65 -14.65
N ARG A 307 -13.39 -16.69 -14.32
CA ARG A 307 -12.14 -16.98 -13.62
C ARG A 307 -12.47 -17.65 -12.29
N PRO A 308 -11.98 -18.87 -12.03
CA PRO A 308 -12.03 -19.45 -10.69
C PRO A 308 -11.39 -18.48 -9.68
N LYS A 309 -11.96 -18.36 -8.47
CA LYS A 309 -11.37 -17.53 -7.38
C LYS A 309 -9.89 -17.83 -7.09
N GLN A 310 -9.44 -19.03 -7.42
CA GLN A 310 -8.05 -19.46 -7.27
C GLN A 310 -7.11 -18.73 -8.24
N GLU A 311 -7.55 -18.41 -9.46
CA GLU A 311 -6.77 -17.64 -10.44
C GLU A 311 -6.59 -16.18 -10.04
N GLU A 312 -7.66 -15.56 -9.51
CA GLU A 312 -7.58 -14.18 -9.00
C GLU A 312 -6.61 -14.08 -7.82
N SER A 313 -6.59 -15.09 -6.95
CA SER A 313 -5.70 -15.15 -5.80
C SER A 313 -4.22 -15.27 -6.21
N PHE A 314 -3.93 -16.05 -7.26
CA PHE A 314 -2.59 -16.18 -7.81
C PHE A 314 -2.12 -14.88 -8.47
N CYS A 315 -2.97 -14.23 -9.29
CA CYS A 315 -2.67 -12.93 -9.88
C CYS A 315 -2.40 -11.88 -8.80
N TYR A 316 -3.20 -11.87 -7.73
CA TYR A 316 -3.00 -10.97 -6.61
C TYR A 316 -1.68 -11.25 -5.86
N ALA A 317 -1.34 -12.52 -5.63
CA ALA A 317 -0.06 -12.89 -5.02
C ALA A 317 1.15 -12.40 -5.83
N LEU A 318 1.12 -12.54 -7.16
CA LEU A 318 2.15 -11.97 -8.05
C LEU A 318 2.17 -10.43 -8.04
N GLN A 319 0.98 -9.80 -7.96
CA GLN A 319 0.88 -8.35 -7.84
C GLN A 319 1.54 -7.84 -6.55
N LEU A 320 1.38 -8.56 -5.42
CA LEU A 320 1.99 -8.21 -4.14
C LEU A 320 3.52 -8.23 -4.22
N LEU A 321 4.09 -9.24 -4.87
CA LEU A 321 5.55 -9.37 -5.08
C LEU A 321 6.14 -8.24 -5.95
N SER A 322 5.38 -7.74 -6.92
CA SER A 322 5.80 -6.69 -7.85
C SER A 322 5.46 -5.27 -7.40
N THR A 323 5.12 -5.06 -6.12
CA THR A 323 4.61 -3.76 -5.66
C THR A 323 5.65 -2.64 -5.60
N ASN A 324 6.94 -2.96 -5.51
CA ASN A 324 8.01 -1.95 -5.59
C ASN A 324 7.98 -1.17 -6.92
N ILE A 325 7.55 -1.80 -8.02
CA ILE A 325 7.45 -1.17 -9.34
C ILE A 325 6.43 -0.02 -9.30
N LEU A 326 5.30 -0.22 -8.62
CA LEU A 326 4.26 0.80 -8.47
C LEU A 326 4.81 2.03 -7.73
N ILE A 327 5.51 1.81 -6.62
CA ILE A 327 6.08 2.91 -5.82
C ILE A 327 7.16 3.65 -6.62
N LYS A 328 8.09 2.93 -7.25
CA LYS A 328 9.17 3.53 -8.06
C LYS A 328 8.61 4.35 -9.23
N SER A 329 7.54 3.89 -9.86
CA SER A 329 6.90 4.61 -10.96
C SER A 329 6.13 5.84 -10.48
N LEU A 330 5.45 5.75 -9.33
CA LEU A 330 4.81 6.89 -8.70
C LEU A 330 5.86 7.95 -8.31
N GLN A 331 6.97 7.51 -7.72
CA GLN A 331 8.11 8.37 -7.38
C GLN A 331 8.66 9.09 -8.61
N ALA A 332 8.94 8.36 -9.70
CA ALA A 332 9.42 8.96 -10.94
C ALA A 332 8.43 9.98 -11.51
N THR A 333 7.12 9.70 -11.43
CA THR A 333 6.06 10.61 -11.91
C THR A 333 6.02 11.91 -11.12
N ILE A 334 6.24 11.84 -9.80
CA ILE A 334 6.35 12.99 -8.90
C ILE A 334 7.64 13.78 -9.21
N GLU A 335 8.79 13.11 -9.28
CA GLU A 335 10.09 13.75 -9.49
C GLU A 335 10.19 14.44 -10.86
N LEU A 336 9.55 13.87 -11.88
CA LEU A 336 9.43 14.47 -13.21
C LEU A 336 8.38 15.60 -13.28
N GLY A 337 7.62 15.85 -12.20
CA GLY A 337 6.59 16.90 -12.17
C GLY A 337 5.40 16.63 -13.10
N ILE A 338 5.14 15.36 -13.47
CA ILE A 338 4.12 15.02 -14.46
C ILE A 338 2.71 15.36 -13.95
N PHE A 339 2.45 15.19 -12.64
CA PHE A 339 1.18 15.63 -12.06
C PHE A 339 0.99 17.14 -12.20
N ASP A 340 2.03 17.95 -11.98
CA ASP A 340 1.94 19.41 -12.16
C ASP A 340 1.73 19.80 -13.63
N ILE A 341 2.31 19.06 -14.58
CA ILE A 341 2.11 19.27 -16.02
C ILE A 341 0.63 19.07 -16.40
N ILE A 342 0.01 17.98 -15.94
CA ILE A 342 -1.41 17.71 -16.22
C ILE A 342 -2.30 18.77 -15.54
N ALA A 343 -2.00 19.15 -14.30
CA ALA A 343 -2.75 20.17 -13.58
C ALA A 343 -2.70 21.55 -14.30
N LYS A 344 -1.52 21.96 -14.79
CA LYS A 344 -1.34 23.22 -15.52
C LYS A 344 -2.11 23.29 -16.85
N ALA A 345 -2.44 22.14 -17.45
CA ALA A 345 -3.26 22.09 -18.67
C ALA A 345 -4.74 22.41 -18.41
N GLY A 346 -5.19 22.46 -17.15
CA GLY A 346 -6.54 22.85 -16.75
C GLY A 346 -7.40 21.70 -16.23
N GLU A 347 -8.51 22.03 -15.58
CA GLU A 347 -9.40 21.03 -15.00
C GLU A 347 -10.06 20.17 -16.09
N GLY A 348 -9.99 18.85 -15.93
CA GLY A 348 -10.51 17.89 -16.91
C GLY A 348 -9.64 17.73 -18.16
N ALA A 349 -8.46 18.37 -18.21
CA ALA A 349 -7.53 18.21 -19.32
C ALA A 349 -7.13 16.74 -19.52
N LYS A 350 -6.98 16.36 -20.79
CA LYS A 350 -6.56 15.02 -21.22
C LYS A 350 -5.31 15.17 -22.08
N LEU A 351 -4.18 14.71 -21.57
CA LEU A 351 -2.89 14.81 -22.26
C LEU A 351 -2.39 13.42 -22.67
N SER A 352 -1.88 13.32 -23.89
CA SER A 352 -1.08 12.18 -24.35
C SER A 352 0.31 12.18 -23.71
N ALA A 353 0.98 11.03 -23.71
CA ALA A 353 2.37 10.94 -23.25
C ALA A 353 3.31 11.85 -24.06
N ALA A 354 3.03 12.07 -25.35
CA ALA A 354 3.82 12.97 -26.19
C ALA A 354 3.70 14.44 -25.74
N GLU A 355 2.49 14.90 -25.41
CA GLU A 355 2.24 16.26 -24.91
C GLU A 355 2.85 16.49 -23.52
N ILE A 356 2.91 15.45 -22.68
CA ILE A 356 3.57 15.50 -21.38
C ILE A 356 5.10 15.57 -21.57
N VAL A 357 5.67 14.68 -22.38
CA VAL A 357 7.12 14.61 -22.61
C VAL A 357 7.66 15.87 -23.30
N ALA A 358 6.88 16.51 -24.17
CA ALA A 358 7.24 17.78 -24.79
C ALA A 358 7.49 18.92 -23.77
N GLN A 359 6.99 18.77 -22.53
CA GLN A 359 7.19 19.73 -21.43
C GLN A 359 8.30 19.29 -20.46
N LEU A 360 8.90 18.12 -20.65
CA LEU A 360 10.00 17.62 -19.83
C LEU A 360 11.36 18.02 -20.41
N PRO A 361 12.38 18.29 -19.57
CA PRO A 361 13.72 18.63 -20.02
C PRO A 361 14.50 17.35 -20.44
N THR A 362 14.05 16.69 -21.51
CA THR A 362 14.63 15.41 -21.98
C THR A 362 14.90 15.40 -23.49
N ASN A 363 15.97 14.73 -23.89
CA ASN A 363 16.31 14.42 -25.29
C ASN A 363 16.22 12.91 -25.58
N ASN A 364 15.68 12.12 -24.65
CA ASN A 364 15.57 10.68 -24.81
C ASN A 364 14.48 10.35 -25.86
N PRO A 365 14.82 9.72 -27.00
CA PRO A 365 13.84 9.38 -28.04
C PRO A 365 12.77 8.39 -27.55
N ASP A 366 13.07 7.59 -26.51
CA ASP A 366 12.16 6.59 -25.95
C ASP A 366 11.26 7.14 -24.84
N ALA A 367 11.43 8.42 -24.44
CA ALA A 367 10.73 9.01 -23.30
C ALA A 367 9.21 8.94 -23.42
N VAL A 368 8.66 9.15 -24.62
CA VAL A 368 7.21 9.09 -24.88
C VAL A 368 6.66 7.70 -24.54
N MET A 369 7.34 6.64 -25.00
CA MET A 369 6.95 5.26 -24.73
C MET A 369 7.09 4.92 -23.24
N MET A 370 8.19 5.35 -22.60
CA MET A 370 8.42 5.10 -21.18
C MET A 370 7.36 5.77 -20.29
N VAL A 371 7.05 7.04 -20.57
CA VAL A 371 6.02 7.79 -19.83
C VAL A 371 4.64 7.18 -20.05
N ASP A 372 4.27 6.79 -21.27
CA ASP A 372 2.98 6.13 -21.54
C ASP A 372 2.80 4.84 -20.72
N ARG A 373 3.85 4.00 -20.62
CA ARG A 373 3.81 2.75 -19.84
C ARG A 373 3.65 3.01 -18.34
N ILE A 374 4.39 3.97 -17.81
CA ILE A 374 4.27 4.40 -16.40
C ILE A 374 2.86 4.92 -16.12
N LEU A 375 2.35 5.83 -16.94
CA LEU A 375 1.03 6.44 -16.74
C LEU A 375 -0.10 5.42 -16.92
N ARG A 376 0.04 4.45 -17.84
CA ARG A 376 -0.90 3.33 -18.01
C ARG A 376 -0.94 2.46 -16.74
N MET A 377 0.21 2.14 -16.15
CA MET A 377 0.25 1.39 -14.90
C MET A 377 -0.38 2.17 -13.74
N LEU A 378 -0.11 3.48 -13.63
CA LEU A 378 -0.74 4.34 -12.62
C LEU A 378 -2.26 4.45 -12.83
N ALA A 379 -2.73 4.51 -14.08
CA ALA A 379 -4.17 4.50 -14.39
C ALA A 379 -4.84 3.17 -14.03
N GLY A 380 -4.19 2.03 -14.27
CA GLY A 380 -4.68 0.71 -13.84
C GLY A 380 -4.74 0.53 -12.31
N HIS A 381 -4.02 1.36 -11.57
CA HIS A 381 -4.11 1.47 -10.11
C HIS A 381 -4.99 2.64 -9.67
N SER A 382 -5.85 3.17 -10.54
CA SER A 382 -6.77 4.25 -10.20
C SER A 382 -6.09 5.51 -9.65
N VAL A 383 -4.81 5.74 -9.97
CA VAL A 383 -4.09 6.98 -9.62
C VAL A 383 -4.36 8.08 -10.64
N LEU A 384 -4.53 7.69 -11.92
CA LEU A 384 -4.91 8.56 -13.03
C LEU A 384 -6.16 8.00 -13.71
N THR A 385 -6.81 8.82 -14.52
CA THR A 385 -7.82 8.33 -15.48
C THR A 385 -7.18 8.19 -16.85
N CYS A 386 -7.48 7.09 -17.55
CA CYS A 386 -7.02 6.82 -18.91
C CYS A 386 -8.23 6.71 -19.85
N SER A 387 -8.15 7.33 -21.02
CA SER A 387 -9.12 7.14 -22.11
C SER A 387 -8.40 7.14 -23.45
N VAL A 388 -9.07 6.72 -24.52
CA VAL A 388 -8.52 6.74 -25.89
C VAL A 388 -9.30 7.78 -26.70
N VAL A 389 -8.58 8.62 -27.44
CA VAL A 389 -9.18 9.58 -28.39
C VAL A 389 -9.07 8.99 -29.80
N ALA A 390 -10.01 9.34 -30.70
CA ALA A 390 -9.98 8.88 -32.09
C ALA A 390 -8.59 9.12 -32.71
N ASP A 391 -8.06 8.10 -33.38
CA ASP A 391 -6.67 7.92 -33.86
C ASP A 391 -5.64 7.30 -32.88
N ASN A 392 -6.12 6.65 -31.80
CA ASN A 392 -5.39 5.70 -30.93
C ASN A 392 -4.41 6.19 -29.83
N PRO A 393 -4.07 7.48 -29.61
CA PRO A 393 -3.25 7.79 -28.45
C PRO A 393 -4.09 7.67 -27.16
N ARG A 394 -3.55 6.95 -26.18
CA ARG A 394 -4.01 7.03 -24.80
C ARG A 394 -3.79 8.46 -24.31
N VAL A 395 -4.79 8.97 -23.61
CA VAL A 395 -4.73 10.26 -22.93
C VAL A 395 -5.05 10.09 -21.46
N TYR A 396 -4.34 10.86 -20.63
CA TYR A 396 -4.34 10.78 -19.18
C TYR A 396 -4.90 12.07 -18.59
N SER A 397 -5.70 11.95 -17.55
CA SER A 397 -6.25 13.07 -16.80
C SER A 397 -6.19 12.81 -15.29
N HIS A 398 -6.24 13.90 -14.51
CA HIS A 398 -6.34 13.80 -13.07
C HIS A 398 -7.66 13.15 -12.62
N ASN A 399 -7.56 12.47 -11.48
CA ASN A 399 -8.69 12.08 -10.64
C ASN A 399 -8.46 12.64 -9.21
N THR A 400 -9.32 12.28 -8.26
CA THR A 400 -9.22 12.76 -6.87
C THR A 400 -7.94 12.30 -6.15
N VAL A 401 -7.35 11.16 -6.53
CA VAL A 401 -6.13 10.60 -5.93
C VAL A 401 -4.90 11.32 -6.45
N SER A 402 -4.76 11.47 -7.78
CA SER A 402 -3.61 12.18 -8.36
C SER A 402 -3.54 13.65 -7.99
N LYS A 403 -4.68 14.29 -7.69
CA LYS A 403 -4.72 15.65 -7.14
C LYS A 403 -3.97 15.77 -5.80
N CYS A 404 -3.82 14.70 -5.01
CA CYS A 404 -3.02 14.70 -3.77
C CYS A 404 -1.50 14.75 -4.00
N PHE A 405 -1.04 14.51 -5.24
CA PHE A 405 0.37 14.56 -5.63
C PHE A 405 0.73 15.80 -6.46
N VAL A 406 -0.25 16.67 -6.76
CA VAL A 406 -0.03 17.97 -7.40
C VAL A 406 0.50 18.94 -6.34
N THR A 407 1.51 19.72 -6.71
CA THR A 407 2.04 20.78 -5.87
C THR A 407 1.02 21.91 -5.79
N ASP A 408 0.52 22.21 -4.59
CA ASP A 408 -0.41 23.32 -4.39
C ASP A 408 0.28 24.70 -4.41
N GLU A 409 -0.49 25.76 -4.21
CA GLU A 409 -0.02 27.16 -4.20
C GLU A 409 1.06 27.41 -3.12
N ASP A 410 1.09 26.60 -2.07
CA ASP A 410 2.05 26.66 -0.95
C ASP A 410 3.29 25.78 -1.20
N GLY A 411 3.39 25.11 -2.36
CA GLY A 411 4.52 24.24 -2.69
C GLY A 411 4.44 22.84 -2.06
N VAL A 412 3.25 22.43 -1.61
CA VAL A 412 2.99 21.21 -0.81
C VAL A 412 2.43 20.07 -1.68
N SER A 413 2.92 18.84 -1.48
CA SER A 413 2.35 17.60 -2.05
C SER A 413 2.71 16.37 -1.21
N LEU A 414 1.98 15.26 -1.37
CA LEU A 414 2.31 14.00 -0.67
C LEU A 414 3.61 13.33 -1.18
N GLY A 415 4.22 13.82 -2.26
CA GLY A 415 5.36 13.17 -2.91
C GLY A 415 6.65 13.10 -2.10
N SER A 416 6.79 13.92 -1.05
CA SER A 416 7.99 13.96 -0.19
C SER A 416 8.15 12.81 0.82
N LEU A 417 7.25 11.81 0.83
CA LEU A 417 7.13 10.81 1.92
C LEU A 417 7.80 9.43 1.67
N ILE A 418 8.55 9.24 0.58
CA ILE A 418 8.78 7.90 0.00
C ILE A 418 9.84 7.01 0.72
N SER A 419 10.55 7.46 1.76
CA SER A 419 11.68 6.70 2.30
C SER A 419 11.52 6.21 3.75
N LEU A 420 11.98 4.96 3.98
CA LEU A 420 12.57 4.33 5.20
C LEU A 420 11.77 3.17 5.83
N SER A 421 12.27 1.93 5.68
CA SER A 421 12.03 0.83 6.64
C SER A 421 12.94 -0.39 6.37
N GLN A 422 13.28 -1.20 7.37
CA GLN A 422 13.85 -2.56 7.21
C GLN A 422 13.22 -3.49 8.27
N LEU A 423 12.39 -4.46 7.88
CA LEU A 423 11.52 -5.15 8.85
C LEU A 423 12.12 -6.44 9.44
N LYS A 424 12.80 -7.25 8.63
CA LYS A 424 13.26 -8.61 9.02
C LYS A 424 14.11 -8.61 10.30
N GLY A 425 15.16 -7.79 10.33
CA GLY A 425 16.10 -7.77 11.44
C GLY A 425 15.44 -7.30 12.75
N ALA A 426 14.39 -6.49 12.71
CA ALA A 426 13.70 -6.03 13.92
C ALA A 426 12.95 -7.17 14.63
N ILE A 427 12.37 -8.10 13.84
CA ILE A 427 11.54 -9.18 14.37
C ILE A 427 12.38 -10.23 15.12
N LEU A 428 13.51 -10.65 14.52
CA LEU A 428 14.35 -11.73 15.06
C LEU A 428 15.25 -11.27 16.20
N GLU A 429 15.88 -10.12 16.06
CA GLU A 429 16.95 -9.67 16.95
C GLU A 429 16.47 -8.62 17.97
N GLY A 430 15.25 -8.10 17.79
CA GLY A 430 14.70 -7.00 18.58
C GLY A 430 15.31 -5.64 18.24
N GLY A 431 14.69 -4.59 18.79
CA GLY A 431 15.11 -3.20 18.60
C GLY A 431 14.72 -2.60 17.23
N ILE A 432 14.95 -1.29 17.08
CA ILE A 432 14.54 -0.53 15.90
C ILE A 432 15.69 -0.46 14.89
N PRO A 433 15.48 -0.83 13.61
CA PRO A 433 16.52 -0.81 12.58
C PRO A 433 17.20 0.55 12.46
N PHE A 434 16.44 1.65 12.52
CA PHE A 434 16.98 2.99 12.46
C PHE A 434 17.92 3.27 13.64
N ASN A 435 17.48 2.93 14.87
CA ASN A 435 18.28 3.09 16.09
C ASN A 435 19.53 2.22 16.08
N ARG A 436 19.48 1.01 15.50
CA ARG A 436 20.66 0.14 15.39
C ARG A 436 21.67 0.68 14.38
N LEU A 437 21.20 1.29 13.29
CA LEU A 437 22.06 1.88 12.27
C LEU A 437 22.71 3.19 12.73
N HIS A 438 21.95 4.04 13.43
CA HIS A 438 22.36 5.40 13.78
C HIS A 438 22.68 5.59 15.27
N GLY A 439 22.41 4.60 16.13
CA GLY A 439 22.61 4.67 17.58
C GLY A 439 21.59 5.51 18.34
N MET A 440 20.59 6.07 17.65
CA MET A 440 19.62 7.05 18.19
C MET A 440 18.30 6.99 17.42
N ASN A 441 17.23 7.55 17.99
CA ASN A 441 15.94 7.61 17.30
C ASN A 441 15.94 8.71 16.21
N TYR A 442 14.95 8.70 15.31
CA TYR A 442 14.95 9.63 14.18
C TYR A 442 14.70 11.09 14.58
N PHE A 443 14.00 11.36 15.69
CA PHE A 443 13.83 12.71 16.24
C PHE A 443 15.16 13.25 16.80
N GLU A 444 16.01 12.39 17.37
CA GLU A 444 17.36 12.77 17.77
C GLU A 444 18.25 13.00 16.53
N TYR A 445 18.07 12.17 15.49
CA TYR A 445 18.83 12.26 14.25
C TYR A 445 18.52 13.52 13.43
N THR A 446 17.29 14.05 13.48
CA THR A 446 16.92 15.31 12.78
C THR A 446 17.75 16.50 13.28
N ALA A 447 18.20 16.48 14.53
CA ALA A 447 19.10 17.51 15.06
C ALA A 447 20.53 17.42 14.47
N LEU A 448 20.93 16.25 13.95
CA LEU A 448 22.28 16.00 13.44
C LEU A 448 22.39 16.16 11.91
N ASP A 449 21.33 15.85 11.16
CA ASP A 449 21.31 15.94 9.69
C ASP A 449 20.29 16.97 9.20
N SER A 450 20.78 18.17 8.88
CA SER A 450 19.94 19.26 8.38
C SER A 450 19.24 18.96 7.05
N ARG A 451 19.79 18.07 6.21
CA ARG A 451 19.14 17.65 4.96
C ARG A 451 17.97 16.72 5.28
N PHE A 452 18.19 15.75 6.16
CA PHE A 452 17.15 14.85 6.65
C PHE A 452 16.00 15.64 7.31
N ASN A 453 16.34 16.57 8.22
CA ASN A 453 15.38 17.43 8.90
C ASN A 453 14.53 18.25 7.92
N LYS A 454 15.15 18.83 6.87
CA LYS A 454 14.41 19.58 5.83
C LYS A 454 13.41 18.70 5.07
N VAL A 455 13.81 17.49 4.69
CA VAL A 455 12.92 16.54 3.99
C VAL A 455 11.78 16.11 4.91
N PHE A 456 12.09 15.72 6.15
CA PHE A 456 11.11 15.33 7.16
C PHE A 456 10.08 16.43 7.42
N ASN A 457 10.55 17.65 7.73
CA ASN A 457 9.67 18.78 8.02
C ASN A 457 8.79 19.16 6.83
N ARG A 458 9.33 19.13 5.60
CA ARG A 458 8.53 19.38 4.39
C ARG A 458 7.43 18.34 4.21
N ALA A 459 7.73 17.08 4.47
CA ALA A 459 6.77 15.99 4.36
C ALA A 459 5.66 16.09 5.41
N MET A 460 6.02 16.38 6.67
CA MET A 460 5.06 16.60 7.76
C MET A 460 4.20 17.85 7.54
N GLN A 461 4.80 18.96 7.09
CA GLN A 461 4.09 20.19 6.72
C GLN A 461 3.07 19.92 5.63
N SER A 462 3.44 19.13 4.62
CA SER A 462 2.57 18.82 3.49
C SER A 462 1.31 18.09 3.92
N MET A 463 1.45 16.99 4.69
CA MET A 463 0.30 16.26 5.21
C MET A 463 -0.53 17.10 6.19
N THR A 464 0.14 17.85 7.07
CA THR A 464 -0.52 18.67 8.09
C THR A 464 -1.38 19.75 7.48
N THR A 465 -0.94 20.40 6.40
CA THR A 465 -1.70 21.47 5.75
C THR A 465 -3.01 20.94 5.16
N MET A 466 -2.97 19.78 4.50
CA MET A 466 -4.17 19.14 3.96
C MET A 466 -5.16 18.73 5.06
N LEU A 467 -4.65 18.11 6.13
CA LEU A 467 -5.49 17.64 7.24
C LEU A 467 -6.08 18.81 8.04
N ALA A 468 -5.29 19.86 8.33
CA ALA A 468 -5.73 21.00 9.12
C ALA A 468 -6.96 21.70 8.52
N LYS A 469 -6.98 21.89 7.19
CA LYS A 469 -8.14 22.48 6.48
C LYS A 469 -9.41 21.65 6.70
N GLN A 470 -9.34 20.33 6.48
CA GLN A 470 -10.49 19.44 6.67
C GLN A 470 -10.91 19.33 8.15
N THR A 471 -9.95 19.34 9.07
CA THR A 471 -10.18 19.37 10.52
C THR A 471 -10.98 20.61 10.89
N ILE A 472 -10.58 21.80 10.46
CA ILE A 472 -11.25 23.07 10.77
C ILE A 472 -12.69 23.08 10.24
N GLU A 473 -12.93 22.52 9.06
CA GLU A 473 -14.26 22.42 8.46
C GLU A 473 -15.19 21.50 9.26
N SER A 474 -14.71 20.32 9.64
CA SER A 474 -15.50 19.24 10.24
C SER A 474 -15.63 19.34 11.77
N TYR A 475 -14.64 19.93 12.45
CA TYR A 475 -14.57 19.94 13.91
C TYR A 475 -14.79 21.35 14.50
N LYS A 476 -15.87 21.49 15.27
CA LYS A 476 -16.31 22.76 15.88
C LYS A 476 -15.78 23.00 17.30
N GLY A 477 -14.99 22.08 17.84
CA GLY A 477 -14.50 22.18 19.21
C GLY A 477 -13.51 23.33 19.46
N PHE A 478 -13.08 24.05 18.42
CA PHE A 478 -12.21 25.23 18.52
C PHE A 478 -12.94 26.55 18.78
N GLU A 479 -14.22 26.68 18.39
CA GLU A 479 -14.91 27.97 18.25
C GLU A 479 -14.88 28.86 19.51
N ASN A 480 -14.96 28.25 20.69
CA ASN A 480 -15.09 28.96 21.98
C ASN A 480 -13.78 29.06 22.77
N LEU A 481 -12.66 28.66 22.20
CA LEU A 481 -11.36 28.73 22.86
C LEU A 481 -10.81 30.17 22.80
N LYS A 482 -10.06 30.58 23.83
CA LYS A 482 -9.27 31.82 23.81
C LYS A 482 -7.79 31.53 23.63
N GLN A 483 -7.32 30.42 24.17
CA GLN A 483 -5.93 29.98 24.07
C GLN A 483 -5.83 28.49 23.77
N LEU A 484 -5.10 28.14 22.71
CA LEU A 484 -4.88 26.77 22.25
C LEU A 484 -3.38 26.47 22.23
N VAL A 485 -2.96 25.38 22.86
CA VAL A 485 -1.58 24.91 22.82
C VAL A 485 -1.49 23.71 21.88
N ASP A 486 -0.60 23.72 20.90
CA ASP A 486 -0.30 22.57 20.03
C ASP A 486 1.00 21.92 20.50
N VAL A 487 0.90 20.74 21.12
CA VAL A 487 2.04 20.01 21.68
C VAL A 487 2.60 19.07 20.61
N GLY A 488 3.90 19.22 20.32
CA GLY A 488 4.52 18.60 19.15
C GLY A 488 4.05 19.23 17.83
N GLY A 489 3.77 20.54 17.86
CA GLY A 489 3.22 21.27 16.71
C GLY A 489 4.23 21.49 15.57
N GLY A 490 5.48 21.09 15.75
CA GLY A 490 6.55 21.22 14.77
C GLY A 490 6.79 22.68 14.39
N LEU A 491 6.66 22.96 13.09
CA LEU A 491 6.80 24.30 12.53
C LEU A 491 5.54 25.18 12.70
N GLY A 492 4.54 24.76 13.50
CA GLY A 492 3.36 25.57 13.84
C GLY A 492 2.29 25.70 12.75
N VAL A 493 2.34 24.84 11.73
CA VAL A 493 1.46 24.92 10.55
C VAL A 493 -0.01 24.69 10.91
N THR A 494 -0.31 23.76 11.83
CA THR A 494 -1.70 23.55 12.29
C THR A 494 -2.26 24.79 12.98
N LEU A 495 -1.50 25.40 13.89
CA LEU A 495 -1.93 26.62 14.57
C LEU A 495 -2.05 27.82 13.62
N LYS A 496 -1.19 27.94 12.60
CA LYS A 496 -1.34 28.95 11.54
C LYS A 496 -2.74 28.86 10.91
N GLU A 497 -3.16 27.67 10.47
CA GLU A 497 -4.46 27.49 9.81
C GLU A 497 -5.64 27.73 10.79
N ILE A 498 -5.52 27.24 12.03
CA ILE A 498 -6.56 27.43 13.06
C ILE A 498 -6.73 28.91 13.42
N THR A 499 -5.63 29.62 13.72
CA THR A 499 -5.67 31.04 14.12
C THR A 499 -6.05 31.96 12.96
N SER A 500 -5.76 31.57 11.71
CA SER A 500 -6.26 32.28 10.53
C SER A 500 -7.78 32.17 10.38
N THR A 501 -8.36 31.02 10.75
CA THR A 501 -9.82 30.81 10.71
C THR A 501 -10.53 31.37 11.94
N TYR A 502 -9.88 31.32 13.10
CA TYR A 502 -10.39 31.79 14.39
C TYR A 502 -9.44 32.84 15.00
N PRO A 503 -9.45 34.10 14.51
CA PRO A 503 -8.46 35.12 14.90
C PRO A 503 -8.51 35.53 16.38
N HIS A 504 -9.58 35.17 17.10
CA HIS A 504 -9.70 35.41 18.53
C HIS A 504 -8.90 34.41 19.38
N ILE A 505 -8.46 33.30 18.81
CA ILE A 505 -7.64 32.29 19.49
C ILE A 505 -6.18 32.73 19.48
N LYS A 506 -5.55 32.71 20.66
CA LYS A 506 -4.09 32.80 20.81
C LYS A 506 -3.49 31.39 20.78
N GLY A 507 -2.65 31.10 19.80
CA GLY A 507 -1.95 29.83 19.66
C GLY A 507 -0.61 29.82 20.40
N ILE A 508 -0.28 28.72 21.07
CA ILE A 508 1.09 28.40 21.51
C ILE A 508 1.54 27.14 20.79
N ASN A 509 2.51 27.28 19.89
CA ASN A 509 3.19 26.15 19.26
C ASN A 509 4.31 25.65 20.17
N PHE A 510 4.17 24.45 20.73
CA PHE A 510 5.14 23.88 21.66
C PHE A 510 5.83 22.67 21.04
N ASP A 511 7.15 22.72 20.93
CA ASP A 511 7.98 21.63 20.41
C ASP A 511 9.40 21.70 21.01
N LEU A 512 10.30 20.79 20.61
CA LEU A 512 11.70 20.84 21.01
C LEU A 512 12.36 22.16 20.58
N PRO A 513 13.29 22.72 21.39
CA PRO A 513 13.92 24.00 21.10
C PRO A 513 14.53 24.10 19.68
N HIS A 514 15.17 23.02 19.21
CA HIS A 514 15.81 22.98 17.90
C HIS A 514 14.84 22.91 16.71
N VAL A 515 13.56 22.58 16.95
CA VAL A 515 12.50 22.58 15.94
C VAL A 515 11.88 23.97 15.86
N VAL A 516 11.45 24.52 16.99
CA VAL A 516 10.78 25.84 17.02
C VAL A 516 11.68 26.99 16.60
N GLN A 517 13.01 26.88 16.74
CA GLN A 517 13.95 27.89 16.23
C GLN A 517 13.89 28.08 14.70
N HIS A 518 13.34 27.09 13.98
CA HIS A 518 13.17 27.12 12.54
C HIS A 518 11.71 27.39 12.11
N ALA A 519 10.81 27.59 13.07
CA ALA A 519 9.41 27.87 12.79
C ALA A 519 9.24 29.31 12.24
N PRO A 520 8.53 29.49 11.12
CA PRO A 520 8.16 30.82 10.63
C PRO A 520 7.23 31.53 11.61
N SER A 521 7.35 32.86 11.75
CA SER A 521 6.42 33.63 12.56
C SER A 521 5.03 33.68 11.92
N TYR A 522 3.99 33.39 12.70
CA TYR A 522 2.58 33.52 12.27
C TYR A 522 1.81 34.48 13.18
N PRO A 523 0.91 35.32 12.63
CA PRO A 523 0.03 36.15 13.44
C PRO A 523 -0.80 35.32 14.42
N GLY A 524 -0.79 35.69 15.71
CA GLY A 524 -1.57 35.01 16.74
C GLY A 524 -0.95 33.70 17.27
N VAL A 525 0.27 33.33 16.84
CA VAL A 525 0.98 32.12 17.29
C VAL A 525 2.31 32.49 17.96
N ASP A 526 2.48 32.05 19.20
CA ASP A 526 3.76 32.12 19.93
C ASP A 526 4.47 30.76 19.87
N HIS A 527 5.76 30.74 19.50
CA HIS A 527 6.56 29.51 19.51
C HIS A 527 7.32 29.36 20.83
N VAL A 528 7.16 28.20 21.47
CA VAL A 528 7.77 27.89 22.78
C VAL A 528 8.53 26.58 22.69
N GLY A 529 9.83 26.63 23.00
CA GLY A 529 10.69 25.44 23.05
C GLY A 529 10.65 24.77 24.41
N GLY A 530 10.56 23.44 24.46
CA GLY A 530 10.66 22.67 25.70
C GLY A 530 10.52 21.16 25.49
N ASP A 531 10.33 20.43 26.58
CA ASP A 531 10.10 18.99 26.58
C ASP A 531 8.75 18.66 27.23
N MET A 532 7.83 18.05 26.46
CA MET A 532 6.50 17.66 26.91
C MET A 532 6.50 16.61 28.03
N PHE A 533 7.59 15.86 28.17
CA PHE A 533 7.76 14.92 29.28
C PHE A 533 8.09 15.62 30.60
N GLU A 534 8.57 16.86 30.56
CA GLU A 534 8.80 17.69 31.75
C GLU A 534 7.56 18.53 32.07
N SER A 535 7.12 19.35 31.12
CA SER A 535 5.94 20.21 31.27
C SER A 535 5.40 20.66 29.92
N VAL A 536 4.15 21.11 29.88
CA VAL A 536 3.54 21.72 28.69
C VAL A 536 2.95 23.09 29.06
N PRO A 537 2.93 24.07 28.14
CA PRO A 537 2.32 25.38 28.39
C PRO A 537 0.83 25.26 28.74
N SER A 538 0.33 26.19 29.56
CA SER A 538 -1.08 26.25 29.92
C SER A 538 -1.93 26.91 28.84
N GLY A 539 -3.17 26.41 28.68
CA GLY A 539 -4.17 26.96 27.76
C GLY A 539 -5.56 26.42 28.05
N ASP A 540 -6.59 26.95 27.38
CA ASP A 540 -7.97 26.47 27.55
C ASP A 540 -8.13 25.05 27.02
N ALA A 541 -7.41 24.74 25.94
CA ALA A 541 -7.28 23.40 25.39
C ALA A 541 -5.86 23.13 24.90
N ILE A 542 -5.54 21.84 24.82
CA ILE A 542 -4.30 21.32 24.24
C ILE A 542 -4.66 20.47 23.03
N PHE A 543 -4.02 20.68 21.89
CA PHE A 543 -4.11 19.86 20.70
C PHE A 543 -2.88 18.96 20.60
N MET A 544 -3.09 17.69 20.26
CA MET A 544 -2.05 16.69 20.04
C MET A 544 -2.40 15.90 18.77
N LYS A 545 -1.61 16.06 17.72
CA LYS A 545 -1.81 15.38 16.43
C LYS A 545 -0.60 14.52 16.15
N TRP A 546 -0.80 13.20 15.99
CA TRP A 546 0.29 12.24 15.74
C TRP A 546 1.39 12.36 16.78
N ILE A 547 0.99 12.30 18.05
CA ILE A 547 1.93 12.36 19.18
C ILE A 547 1.84 11.09 19.98
N LEU A 548 0.63 10.69 20.38
CA LEU A 548 0.45 9.51 21.24
C LEU A 548 0.88 8.24 20.51
N HIS A 549 0.75 8.15 19.19
CA HIS A 549 1.17 6.96 18.45
C HIS A 549 2.69 6.72 18.42
N ASP A 550 3.52 7.73 18.71
CA ASP A 550 4.98 7.64 18.71
C ASP A 550 5.53 6.99 19.98
N TRP A 551 4.75 6.95 21.06
CA TRP A 551 5.27 6.64 22.40
C TRP A 551 4.60 5.44 23.03
N SER A 552 5.30 4.82 23.99
CA SER A 552 4.74 3.74 24.82
C SER A 552 3.54 4.23 25.64
N ASP A 553 2.74 3.31 26.17
CA ASP A 553 1.57 3.66 26.99
C ASP A 553 1.96 4.43 28.26
N GLU A 554 3.08 4.07 28.89
CA GLU A 554 3.61 4.76 30.07
C GLU A 554 4.03 6.20 29.75
N GLN A 555 4.69 6.39 28.61
CA GLN A 555 5.10 7.70 28.12
C GLN A 555 3.88 8.55 27.72
N CYS A 556 2.89 7.96 27.05
CA CYS A 556 1.62 8.63 26.74
C CYS A 556 0.91 9.10 28.00
N VAL A 557 0.78 8.24 29.02
CA VAL A 557 0.18 8.61 30.31
C VAL A 557 0.98 9.73 30.98
N LYS A 558 2.32 9.71 30.89
CA LYS A 558 3.17 10.78 31.44
C LYS A 558 2.88 12.13 30.77
N VAL A 559 2.86 12.19 29.44
CA VAL A 559 2.55 13.42 28.69
C VAL A 559 1.12 13.88 28.96
N LEU A 560 0.15 12.97 28.92
CA LEU A 560 -1.25 13.28 29.20
C LEU A 560 -1.47 13.81 30.63
N LYS A 561 -0.69 13.36 31.63
CA LYS A 561 -0.70 13.95 32.98
C LYS A 561 -0.18 15.38 33.02
N ASN A 562 0.83 15.70 32.21
CA ASN A 562 1.31 17.08 32.07
C ASN A 562 0.24 17.94 31.40
N CYS A 563 -0.40 17.45 30.33
CA CYS A 563 -1.54 18.11 29.70
C CYS A 563 -2.71 18.32 30.66
N TYR A 564 -3.03 17.31 31.48
CA TYR A 564 -4.07 17.40 32.51
C TYR A 564 -3.78 18.54 33.50
N LYS A 565 -2.53 18.73 33.93
CA LYS A 565 -2.15 19.84 34.83
C LYS A 565 -2.23 21.21 34.15
N ALA A 566 -2.02 21.27 32.85
CA ALA A 566 -1.89 22.52 32.09
C ALA A 566 -3.22 23.10 31.57
N ILE A 567 -4.30 22.31 31.59
CA ILE A 567 -5.66 22.79 31.24
C ILE A 567 -6.48 23.17 32.49
N PRO A 568 -7.41 24.13 32.39
CA PRO A 568 -8.35 24.44 33.47
C PRO A 568 -9.34 23.28 33.72
N GLU A 569 -10.16 23.41 34.76
CA GLU A 569 -11.12 22.36 35.17
C GLU A 569 -12.16 22.04 34.08
N ASN A 570 -12.58 23.06 33.32
CA ASN A 570 -13.45 22.95 32.15
C ASN A 570 -12.69 22.82 30.82
N GLY A 571 -11.37 22.66 30.87
CA GLY A 571 -10.52 22.50 29.69
C GLY A 571 -10.58 21.09 29.11
N LYS A 572 -9.94 20.92 27.94
CA LYS A 572 -9.90 19.63 27.23
C LYS A 572 -8.56 19.39 26.53
N VAL A 573 -8.20 18.12 26.34
CA VAL A 573 -7.16 17.72 25.40
C VAL A 573 -7.84 17.16 24.15
N ILE A 574 -7.46 17.68 22.98
CA ILE A 574 -7.98 17.32 21.68
C ILE A 574 -6.90 16.49 21.00
N VAL A 575 -7.17 15.21 20.76
CA VAL A 575 -6.24 14.24 20.20
C VAL A 575 -6.68 13.88 18.80
N MET A 576 -5.78 13.99 17.82
CA MET A 576 -6.00 13.54 16.45
C MET A 576 -5.06 12.37 16.15
N GLU A 577 -5.62 11.16 16.11
CA GLU A 577 -4.86 9.91 15.96
C GLU A 577 -5.61 8.88 15.10
N GLY A 578 -4.87 7.87 14.64
CA GLY A 578 -5.45 6.69 14.05
C GLY A 578 -6.23 5.85 15.06
N LEU A 579 -7.32 5.22 14.61
CA LEU A 579 -7.97 4.16 15.39
C LEU A 579 -7.72 2.81 14.74
N LEU A 580 -7.23 1.90 15.56
CA LEU A 580 -6.91 0.56 15.14
C LEU A 580 -8.10 -0.37 15.40
N PRO A 581 -8.76 -0.90 14.35
CA PRO A 581 -9.89 -1.79 14.55
C PRO A 581 -9.43 -3.14 15.12
N MET A 582 -10.31 -3.78 15.89
CA MET A 582 -10.04 -5.08 16.52
C MET A 582 -9.84 -6.17 15.46
N LEU A 583 -10.67 -6.15 14.42
CA LEU A 583 -10.56 -6.99 13.23
C LEU A 583 -10.12 -6.13 12.05
N PRO A 584 -9.15 -6.59 11.24
CA PRO A 584 -8.77 -5.87 10.04
C PRO A 584 -9.87 -6.01 8.99
N GLU A 585 -10.29 -4.88 8.42
CA GLU A 585 -11.20 -4.84 7.27
C GLU A 585 -10.44 -4.41 6.01
N ALA A 586 -10.90 -4.88 4.85
CA ALA A 586 -10.31 -4.52 3.55
C ALA A 586 -10.76 -3.13 3.08
N SER A 587 -10.67 -2.12 3.95
CA SER A 587 -10.96 -0.71 3.65
C SER A 587 -9.66 0.10 3.49
N TYR A 588 -9.70 1.22 2.77
CA TYR A 588 -8.52 2.09 2.63
C TYR A 588 -8.07 2.64 3.99
N GLY A 589 -9.01 3.07 4.84
CA GLY A 589 -8.71 3.59 6.17
C GLY A 589 -8.01 2.57 7.06
N ASP A 590 -8.58 1.37 7.19
CA ASP A 590 -8.05 0.35 8.12
C ASP A 590 -6.71 -0.22 7.64
N ASN A 591 -6.51 -0.28 6.32
CA ASN A 591 -5.24 -0.67 5.74
C ASN A 591 -4.12 0.33 6.02
N ILE A 592 -4.40 1.63 6.00
CA ILE A 592 -3.41 2.65 6.36
C ILE A 592 -3.11 2.58 7.85
N MET A 593 -4.13 2.43 8.70
CA MET A 593 -3.91 2.32 10.15
C MET A 593 -3.07 1.09 10.49
N SER A 594 -3.33 -0.05 9.85
CA SER A 594 -2.53 -1.26 10.04
C SER A 594 -1.10 -1.12 9.50
N LYS A 595 -0.90 -0.45 8.36
CA LYS A 595 0.44 -0.13 7.84
C LYS A 595 1.20 0.83 8.75
N THR A 596 0.53 1.86 9.26
CA THR A 596 1.11 2.85 10.18
C THR A 596 1.50 2.19 11.49
N ASP A 597 0.69 1.26 12.02
CA ASP A 597 1.04 0.50 13.23
C ASP A 597 2.31 -0.35 13.06
N VAL A 598 2.45 -1.02 11.91
CA VAL A 598 3.68 -1.75 11.56
C VAL A 598 4.85 -0.78 11.36
N LEU A 599 4.60 0.41 10.80
CA LEU A 599 5.61 1.46 10.66
C LEU A 599 6.13 1.91 12.02
N MET A 600 5.22 2.27 12.94
CA MET A 600 5.54 2.76 14.28
C MET A 600 6.37 1.74 15.06
N MET A 601 6.01 0.45 14.98
CA MET A 601 6.80 -0.64 15.55
C MET A 601 8.25 -0.66 15.08
N THR A 602 8.53 -0.21 13.85
CA THR A 602 9.88 -0.20 13.27
C THR A 602 10.60 1.13 13.37
N GLN A 603 9.93 2.21 13.75
CA GLN A 603 10.50 3.55 13.76
C GLN A 603 10.61 4.14 15.17
N ASN A 604 9.69 3.79 16.05
CA ASN A 604 9.52 4.42 17.36
C ASN A 604 9.52 3.39 18.49
N PRO A 605 10.42 3.49 19.49
CA PRO A 605 10.43 2.55 20.60
C PRO A 605 9.13 2.64 21.39
N GLY A 606 8.34 1.55 21.38
CA GLY A 606 7.03 1.51 22.04
C GLY A 606 5.89 2.16 21.25
N GLY A 607 6.16 2.75 20.07
CA GLY A 607 5.16 3.36 19.20
C GLY A 607 4.14 2.33 18.67
N LYS A 608 2.88 2.73 18.61
CA LYS A 608 1.76 1.91 18.14
C LYS A 608 0.52 2.73 17.82
N GLU A 609 -0.26 2.25 16.87
CA GLU A 609 -1.66 2.67 16.75
C GLU A 609 -2.49 1.97 17.82
N ARG A 610 -3.58 2.60 18.26
CA ARG A 610 -4.38 2.14 19.40
C ARG A 610 -5.84 1.96 19.07
N SER A 611 -6.46 0.99 19.74
CA SER A 611 -7.90 0.79 19.75
C SER A 611 -8.62 1.86 20.59
N LYS A 612 -9.95 1.96 20.43
CA LYS A 612 -10.78 2.85 21.26
C LYS A 612 -10.59 2.57 22.76
N GLN A 613 -10.51 1.30 23.14
CA GLN A 613 -10.35 0.86 24.52
C GLN A 613 -8.98 1.24 25.09
N GLU A 614 -7.93 1.16 24.28
CA GLU A 614 -6.58 1.61 24.69
C GLU A 614 -6.55 3.12 24.91
N PHE A 615 -7.17 3.93 24.04
CA PHE A 615 -7.28 5.37 24.26
C PHE A 615 -8.10 5.73 25.51
N GLN A 616 -9.18 5.00 25.78
CA GLN A 616 -9.93 5.12 27.04
C GLN A 616 -9.04 4.82 28.25
N ALA A 617 -8.24 3.76 28.19
CA ALA A 617 -7.31 3.39 29.25
C ALA A 617 -6.22 4.46 29.47
N LEU A 618 -5.66 5.04 28.40
CA LEU A 618 -4.72 6.15 28.50
C LEU A 618 -5.34 7.38 29.17
N ALA A 619 -6.55 7.76 28.75
CA ALA A 619 -7.29 8.88 29.34
C ALA A 619 -7.52 8.66 30.84
N SER A 620 -8.05 7.49 31.23
CA SER A 620 -8.26 7.15 32.64
C SER A 620 -6.96 7.08 33.44
N GLY A 621 -5.90 6.49 32.89
CA GLY A 621 -4.59 6.41 33.53
C GLY A 621 -3.92 7.76 33.77
N ALA A 622 -4.28 8.77 32.97
CA ALA A 622 -3.83 10.15 33.13
C ALA A 622 -4.74 11.01 34.04
N GLY A 623 -5.88 10.48 34.48
CA GLY A 623 -6.82 11.15 35.39
C GLY A 623 -8.02 11.83 34.72
N PHE A 624 -8.19 11.69 33.40
CA PHE A 624 -9.37 12.19 32.72
C PHE A 624 -10.61 11.35 33.06
N SER A 625 -11.76 12.00 33.16
CA SER A 625 -13.04 11.35 33.49
C SER A 625 -13.70 10.69 32.29
N GLY A 626 -13.28 11.03 31.06
CA GLY A 626 -13.82 10.42 29.86
C GLY A 626 -13.23 10.97 28.57
N ILE A 627 -13.58 10.29 27.48
CA ILE A 627 -13.22 10.61 26.11
C ILE A 627 -14.50 10.75 25.27
N ARG A 628 -14.53 11.70 24.33
CA ARG A 628 -15.56 11.78 23.28
C ARG A 628 -14.90 11.67 21.92
N PHE A 629 -15.43 10.81 21.07
CA PHE A 629 -15.01 10.68 19.67
C PHE A 629 -15.90 11.62 18.84
N GLU A 630 -15.35 12.74 18.38
CA GLU A 630 -16.15 13.84 17.80
C GLU A 630 -16.40 13.64 16.31
N CYS A 631 -15.34 13.41 15.54
CA CYS A 631 -15.42 13.15 14.10
C CYS A 631 -14.18 12.42 13.59
N CYS A 632 -14.27 11.88 12.37
CA CYS A 632 -13.15 11.29 11.65
C CYS A 632 -12.85 12.16 10.43
N VAL A 633 -11.58 12.48 10.21
CA VAL A 633 -11.10 13.31 9.10
C VAL A 633 -10.00 12.54 8.40
N SER A 634 -10.24 12.14 7.15
CA SER A 634 -9.25 11.44 6.33
C SER A 634 -8.65 10.18 6.99
N GLY A 635 -9.48 9.46 7.76
CA GLY A 635 -9.09 8.24 8.49
C GLY A 635 -8.54 8.46 9.91
N PHE A 636 -8.35 9.71 10.33
CA PHE A 636 -7.89 10.05 11.69
C PHE A 636 -9.04 10.56 12.55
N TRP A 637 -9.16 10.06 13.76
CA TRP A 637 -10.20 10.44 14.70
C TRP A 637 -9.78 11.62 15.55
N ILE A 638 -10.68 12.59 15.67
CA ILE A 638 -10.58 13.69 16.61
C ILE A 638 -11.31 13.28 17.88
N MET A 639 -10.58 13.26 18.99
CA MET A 639 -11.03 12.81 20.29
C MET A 639 -10.84 13.91 21.33
N GLU A 640 -11.83 14.16 22.17
CA GLU A 640 -11.74 15.11 23.27
C GLU A 640 -11.64 14.38 24.61
N PHE A 641 -10.61 14.66 25.39
CA PHE A 641 -10.38 14.12 26.73
C PHE A 641 -10.73 15.21 27.74
N PHE A 642 -11.59 14.90 28.71
CA PHE A 642 -12.14 15.90 29.64
C PHE A 642 -11.90 15.54 31.10
N LYS A 643 -11.73 16.57 31.93
CA LYS A 643 -11.66 16.42 33.39
C LYS A 643 -13.02 16.13 34.01
N ILE A 644 -14.08 16.75 33.50
CA ILE A 644 -15.45 16.62 34.00
C ILE A 644 -16.36 16.15 32.86
N ILE A 645 -17.23 15.18 33.18
CA ILE A 645 -18.31 14.76 32.29
C ILE A 645 -19.40 15.83 32.32
N ASN A 646 -19.39 16.74 31.34
CA ASN A 646 -20.50 17.66 31.12
C ASN A 646 -21.65 16.90 30.45
N TYR A 647 -22.65 16.49 31.23
CA TYR A 647 -23.95 16.00 30.75
C TYR A 647 -24.76 17.13 30.11
N VAL A 648 -24.27 17.74 29.03
CA VAL A 648 -24.97 18.85 28.36
C VAL A 648 -25.79 18.37 27.16
N GLY A 649 -25.65 17.10 26.73
CA GLY A 649 -26.37 16.54 25.58
C GLY A 649 -27.73 15.85 25.87
N ILE A 650 -28.07 15.55 27.12
CA ILE A 650 -29.35 14.88 27.48
C ILE A 650 -30.24 15.88 28.22
N ARG A 651 -30.72 16.91 27.53
CA ARG A 651 -31.72 17.84 28.10
C ARG A 651 -33.03 17.92 27.33
N ILE A 652 -33.27 17.04 26.34
CA ILE A 652 -34.54 17.03 25.59
C ILE A 652 -35.39 15.75 25.76
N ILE A 653 -34.88 14.66 26.34
CA ILE A 653 -35.70 13.41 26.45
C ILE A 653 -36.34 13.19 27.84
N ASN A 654 -35.93 13.91 28.88
CA ASN A 654 -36.42 13.61 30.24
C ASN A 654 -37.73 14.30 30.65
N ASN A 655 -38.23 15.31 29.92
CA ASN A 655 -39.51 15.95 30.28
C ASN A 655 -40.75 15.18 29.80
N TYR A 656 -40.62 14.32 28.79
CA TYR A 656 -41.74 13.47 28.33
C TYR A 656 -41.88 12.18 29.16
N LEU A 657 -40.78 11.57 29.61
CA LEU A 657 -40.88 10.36 30.43
C LEU A 657 -41.43 10.63 31.84
N ILE A 658 -41.07 11.76 32.46
CA ILE A 658 -41.55 12.10 33.81
C ILE A 658 -43.05 12.44 33.80
N THR A 659 -43.56 13.10 32.75
CA THR A 659 -45.01 13.35 32.63
C THR A 659 -45.81 12.09 32.31
N SER A 660 -45.28 11.16 31.51
CA SER A 660 -45.94 9.88 31.23
C SER A 660 -45.94 8.92 32.43
N LEU A 661 -44.89 8.91 33.26
CA LEU A 661 -44.81 8.10 34.48
C LEU A 661 -45.71 8.65 35.61
N LEU A 662 -45.91 9.97 35.71
CA LEU A 662 -46.86 10.56 36.67
C LEU A 662 -48.33 10.33 36.27
N LEU A 663 -48.64 10.27 34.98
CA LEU A 663 -50.00 9.94 34.49
C LEU A 663 -50.39 8.47 34.66
N LEU A 664 -49.40 7.57 34.75
CA LEU A 664 -49.59 6.14 35.06
C LEU A 664 -49.70 5.84 36.56
N TYR A 665 -49.42 6.81 37.43
CA TYR A 665 -49.57 6.67 38.89
C TYR A 665 -50.86 7.31 39.44
N ILE A 666 -51.64 8.00 38.60
CA ILE A 666 -52.91 8.68 38.96
C ILE A 666 -54.13 8.05 38.23
N LYS A 667 -53.96 6.88 37.61
CA LYS A 667 -55.05 5.98 37.20
C LYS A 667 -54.85 4.63 37.86
#